data_AF-A0A178F8H4-F1
#
_entry.id   AF-A0A178F8H4-F1
#
_cell.length_a   1.000
_cell.length_b   1.000
_cell.length_c   1.000
_cell.angle_alpha   90.00
_cell.angle_beta   90.00
_cell.angle_gamma   90.00
#
_symmetry.space_group_name_H-M   'P 1'
#
loop_
_entity.id
_entity.type
_entity.pdbx_description
1 polymer ?
#
loop_
_entity_poly.entity_id
_entity_poly.type
_entity_poly.pdbx_seq_one_letter_code
_entity_poly.pdbx_strand_id
1 'polypeptide(L)'
;MSSTNANTVDPSVKSGSTPPGIMQAVNEMRPKPSRKKLYGREFYESIGSLKMIVAPMVDRSEFAWRMLTRSLMGEGSPTPILAYSPMFHARFFNDAPAYRTQHFEPVRQTKNVGTGETTAEPYLDGNPKYDRPLIVQFCANDPDELLKAARHVEEYCDAVDLNLGCPQGIAKKGHYGAFLQEDPDLIYKLINKLHNELSIPVTAKFRILETKEKTLEYARMILSAGASILSVHGRRREQKGHNTGVANWEYIRYLRDNLPPETVIFANGNILNHSDISRCLEVTGADGVMSAEGNLSDPTIFSTPPASGEEGRMYWRGRDGRGGFRLDYVLRRYMDIIYKYVLEQDPPQRAPLYHPDDEPISESNGQIQTDEAVEDESEQPPRKKQKQGKRVKRTPSTNLSSMQGHLFQLLRHLVSHRTDIRDALARCHGGDMPNFEKVVKLVDHAVKQGMQEYEQNPDWKHVVPASKPGVVKSEESKATMEKYQRPWWVCQPYIRPLPEEALQIGSLQLKKKDKLAEEAQIIDTKADAVNGEQENRNGALIRSFEPANDKGDRNNITITPDPSLGDSSRVGSRIPTSAKDTRPYNHQRCADREISDLTKATTVFKILESQHPGLALISNPILWHTDLHLGNIFVSEQDPTQIVSIIDWQFIFIGPLFLQVNWPEFLQPNDEYVYGVVQPQLPNDFETLDEAEKKLAISIRNDAIVTKSYELRSSLHCKDVYHSLNLPSVFLETFIRCGEASAEGTLGLRACLAELYKAWDSLGFTGECPLSFTDDELQNIESEFKEYRNWHDVQEFARRYLDTDADGWISPELDFAEIQQRNRAAIERYVKEMSRHMPPEEALEMWPFLENTQAGRTTLCR
;
A
#
# COMPACT_ATOMS: atom_id res chain seq x y z
N MET A 1 70.04 21.97 12.85
CA MET A 1 71.28 22.12 12.06
C MET A 1 70.96 23.01 10.87
N SER A 2 71.72 24.11 10.71
CA SER A 2 72.10 24.84 9.47
C SER A 2 71.03 25.05 8.38
N SER A 3 70.75 26.23 7.81
CA SER A 3 71.59 27.42 7.60
C SER A 3 70.71 28.57 7.07
N THR A 4 71.14 29.77 7.42
CA THR A 4 70.79 31.09 6.91
C THR A 4 71.07 31.26 5.41
N ASN A 5 70.28 32.10 4.72
CA ASN A 5 70.80 33.38 4.21
C ASN A 5 69.71 34.25 3.57
N ALA A 6 69.71 35.51 3.98
CA ALA A 6 69.06 36.63 3.32
C ALA A 6 69.89 37.08 2.11
N ASN A 7 69.23 37.62 1.09
CA ASN A 7 69.82 38.70 0.29
C ASN A 7 68.72 39.59 -0.32
N THR A 8 68.96 40.89 -0.13
CA THR A 8 68.23 42.08 -0.57
C THR A 8 68.35 42.30 -2.08
N VAL A 9 67.30 42.83 -2.72
CA VAL A 9 67.36 43.43 -4.07
C VAL A 9 66.67 44.79 -4.09
N ASP A 10 67.36 45.73 -4.73
CA ASP A 10 67.12 47.15 -5.00
C ASP A 10 65.95 47.39 -5.99
N PRO A 11 65.29 48.57 -5.98
CA PRO A 11 64.00 48.81 -6.61
C PRO A 11 64.11 49.61 -7.91
N SER A 12 63.72 49.05 -9.05
CA SER A 12 63.20 49.83 -10.19
C SER A 12 62.67 48.97 -11.33
N VAL A 13 61.40 48.52 -11.26
CA VAL A 13 60.55 48.41 -12.46
C VAL A 13 59.13 48.79 -12.06
N LYS A 14 58.62 49.88 -12.63
CA LYS A 14 57.26 50.37 -12.44
C LYS A 14 56.25 49.52 -13.22
N SER A 15 55.13 49.28 -12.53
CA SER A 15 53.74 49.23 -13.05
C SER A 15 53.41 48.26 -14.19
N GLY A 16 52.88 47.11 -13.79
CA GLY A 16 51.81 46.42 -14.52
C GLY A 16 50.74 46.01 -13.51
N SER A 17 49.69 46.83 -13.36
CA SER A 17 48.54 46.49 -12.53
C SER A 17 47.80 45.30 -13.14
N THR A 18 47.91 44.13 -12.51
CA THR A 18 47.03 43.01 -12.81
C THR A 18 45.61 43.39 -12.38
N PRO A 19 44.57 43.23 -13.23
CA PRO A 19 43.21 43.62 -12.88
C PRO A 19 42.73 42.92 -11.61
N PRO A 20 41.98 43.59 -10.72
CA PRO A 20 41.46 43.01 -9.47
C PRO A 20 40.69 41.70 -9.67
N GLY A 21 40.12 41.50 -10.86
CA GLY A 21 39.35 40.30 -11.22
C GLY A 21 40.17 39.01 -11.35
N ILE A 22 41.47 39.07 -11.64
CA ILE A 22 42.26 37.82 -11.84
C ILE A 22 42.63 37.19 -10.49
N MET A 23 43.01 37.98 -9.48
CA MET A 23 43.25 37.42 -8.13
C MET A 23 41.96 36.94 -7.46
N GLN A 24 40.81 37.53 -7.79
CA GLN A 24 39.51 37.09 -7.32
C GLN A 24 39.08 35.79 -8.01
N ALA A 25 39.24 35.67 -9.34
CA ALA A 25 39.01 34.44 -10.08
C ALA A 25 39.96 33.30 -9.66
N VAL A 26 41.23 33.61 -9.35
CA VAL A 26 42.19 32.62 -8.84
C VAL A 26 41.88 32.21 -7.39
N ASN A 27 41.29 33.09 -6.57
CA ASN A 27 40.78 32.73 -5.24
C ASN A 27 39.46 31.94 -5.30
N GLU A 28 38.61 32.17 -6.30
CA GLU A 28 37.39 31.39 -6.57
C GLU A 28 37.70 30.01 -7.19
N MET A 29 38.84 29.86 -7.87
CA MET A 29 39.37 28.59 -8.38
C MET A 29 40.22 27.82 -7.35
N ARG A 30 40.46 28.37 -6.15
CA ARG A 30 41.01 27.56 -5.06
C ARG A 30 39.95 26.54 -4.67
N PRO A 31 40.26 25.23 -4.60
CA PRO A 31 39.32 24.27 -4.05
C PRO A 31 38.89 24.78 -2.68
N LYS A 32 37.58 24.99 -2.50
CA LYS A 32 36.99 25.30 -1.18
C LYS A 32 37.62 24.30 -0.20
N PRO A 33 38.21 24.74 0.92
CA PRO A 33 38.83 23.82 1.87
C PRO A 33 37.78 22.75 2.18
N SER A 34 38.09 21.49 1.85
CA SER A 34 37.13 20.39 1.98
C SER A 34 36.74 20.33 3.44
N ARG A 35 35.53 20.81 3.77
CA ARG A 35 35.00 20.72 5.12
C ARG A 35 35.03 19.23 5.46
N LYS A 36 35.77 18.85 6.50
CA LYS A 36 35.90 17.45 6.92
C LYS A 36 34.48 16.87 7.04
N LYS A 37 34.17 15.82 6.27
CA LYS A 37 32.90 15.09 6.38
C LYS A 37 32.81 14.53 7.79
N LEU A 38 31.86 15.03 8.58
CA LEU A 38 31.60 14.50 9.91
C LEU A 38 30.97 13.11 9.76
N TYR A 39 31.18 12.22 10.73
CA TYR A 39 30.71 10.83 10.64
C TYR A 39 30.28 10.32 12.01
N GLY A 40 29.29 9.42 12.03
CA GLY A 40 28.85 8.77 13.27
C GLY A 40 28.39 9.77 14.34
N ARG A 41 28.87 9.60 15.57
CA ARG A 41 28.54 10.49 16.69
C ARG A 41 28.97 11.95 16.48
N GLU A 42 30.12 12.20 15.85
CA GLU A 42 30.60 13.57 15.56
C GLU A 42 29.57 14.33 14.69
N PHE A 43 28.96 13.64 13.71
CA PHE A 43 27.87 14.21 12.92
C PHE A 43 26.62 14.45 13.77
N TYR A 44 26.19 13.46 14.56
CA TYR A 44 24.99 13.58 15.40
C TYR A 44 25.09 14.73 16.42
N GLU A 45 26.26 14.92 17.04
CA GLU A 45 26.54 16.04 17.94
C GLU A 45 26.53 17.37 17.19
N SER A 46 27.05 17.41 15.96
CA SER A 46 27.07 18.65 15.15
C SER A 46 25.69 19.18 14.78
N ILE A 47 24.68 18.30 14.70
CA ILE A 47 23.28 18.68 14.47
C ILE A 47 22.49 18.90 15.77
N GLY A 48 23.16 18.88 16.93
CA GLY A 48 22.58 19.21 18.24
C GLY A 48 22.12 18.02 19.08
N SER A 49 22.53 16.79 18.76
CA SER A 49 22.16 15.57 19.50
C SER A 49 20.65 15.43 19.70
N LEU A 50 19.90 15.59 18.63
CA LEU A 50 18.44 15.70 18.68
C LEU A 50 17.79 14.36 19.05
N LYS A 51 16.87 14.40 20.02
CA LYS A 51 16.20 13.22 20.56
C LYS A 51 14.83 12.97 19.95
N MET A 52 14.24 13.97 19.30
CA MET A 52 12.88 13.94 18.76
C MET A 52 12.95 13.97 17.24
N ILE A 53 12.51 12.87 16.61
CA ILE A 53 12.64 12.67 15.17
C ILE A 53 11.26 12.44 14.52
N VAL A 54 10.93 13.24 13.50
CA VAL A 54 9.78 12.97 12.61
C VAL A 54 10.21 11.92 11.59
N ALA A 55 9.48 10.80 11.54
CA ALA A 55 9.78 9.70 10.64
C ALA A 55 9.54 10.04 9.17
N PRO A 56 10.21 9.35 8.23
CA PRO A 56 9.87 9.40 6.82
C PRO A 56 8.51 8.71 6.60
N MET A 57 7.57 9.42 5.98
CA MET A 57 6.22 8.93 5.69
C MET A 57 5.81 9.41 4.29
N VAL A 58 5.58 8.46 3.37
CA VAL A 58 5.14 8.76 1.99
C VAL A 58 3.79 9.48 2.03
N ASP A 59 3.68 10.59 1.30
CA ASP A 59 2.50 11.48 1.22
C ASP A 59 2.01 12.03 2.57
N ARG A 60 2.92 12.10 3.55
CA ARG A 60 2.61 12.41 4.97
C ARG A 60 3.70 13.19 5.71
N SER A 61 4.86 13.40 5.12
CA SER A 61 6.00 14.07 5.76
C SER A 61 6.59 15.17 4.88
N GLU A 62 5.76 15.75 4.02
CA GLU A 62 6.11 16.92 3.20
C GLU A 62 6.46 18.11 4.09
N PHE A 63 7.10 19.11 3.50
CA PHE A 63 7.54 20.32 4.18
C PHE A 63 6.48 20.90 5.13
N ALA A 64 5.22 21.06 4.69
CA ALA A 64 4.15 21.65 5.49
C ALA A 64 3.88 20.85 6.79
N TRP A 65 3.97 19.53 6.75
CA TRP A 65 3.76 18.68 7.94
C TRP A 65 4.96 18.70 8.88
N ARG A 66 6.19 18.69 8.34
CA ARG A 66 7.42 18.87 9.14
C ARG A 66 7.40 20.22 9.85
N MET A 67 7.02 21.27 9.12
CA MET A 67 6.86 22.62 9.66
C MET A 67 5.76 22.70 10.73
N LEU A 68 4.63 22.02 10.54
CA LEU A 68 3.57 21.94 11.55
C LEU A 68 4.16 21.40 12.86
N THR A 69 4.81 20.24 12.79
CA THR A 69 5.40 19.62 13.98
C THR A 69 6.44 20.53 14.64
N ARG A 70 7.33 21.16 13.87
CA ARG A 70 8.33 22.12 14.39
C ARG A 70 7.68 23.32 15.07
N SER A 71 6.63 23.87 14.47
CA SER A 71 5.95 25.07 14.97
C SER A 71 5.21 24.87 16.30
N LEU A 72 5.04 23.62 16.73
CA LEU A 72 4.37 23.25 17.97
C LEU A 72 5.31 23.12 19.17
N MET A 73 6.63 23.26 18.98
CA MET A 73 7.64 23.06 20.04
C MET A 73 7.68 24.16 21.12
N GLY A 74 6.84 25.20 21.03
CA GLY A 74 6.84 26.36 21.92
C GLY A 74 7.88 27.43 21.51
N GLU A 75 7.58 28.70 21.75
CA GLU A 75 8.51 29.80 21.46
C GLU A 75 9.75 29.68 22.35
N GLY A 76 10.95 29.70 21.76
CA GLY A 76 12.21 29.61 22.50
C GLY A 76 12.66 28.18 22.86
N SER A 77 12.01 27.14 22.33
CA SER A 77 12.46 25.76 22.53
C SER A 77 13.91 25.56 22.08
N PRO A 78 14.82 25.16 22.98
CA PRO A 78 16.24 24.97 22.65
C PRO A 78 16.51 23.66 21.90
N THR A 79 15.50 22.80 21.76
CA THR A 79 15.62 21.46 21.15
C THR A 79 14.91 21.41 19.80
N PRO A 80 15.64 21.63 18.68
CA PRO A 80 15.03 21.47 17.36
C PRO A 80 14.67 20.01 17.11
N ILE A 81 13.69 19.80 16.24
CA ILE A 81 13.30 18.47 15.78
C ILE A 81 14.23 18.05 14.64
N LEU A 82 14.62 16.78 14.56
CA LEU A 82 15.16 16.22 13.34
C LEU A 82 13.99 15.71 12.50
N ALA A 83 13.94 16.04 11.22
CA ALA A 83 12.86 15.53 10.37
C ALA A 83 13.42 14.77 9.18
N TYR A 84 12.65 13.82 8.69
CA TYR A 84 12.92 13.09 7.46
C TYR A 84 11.96 13.55 6.36
N SER A 85 12.43 13.57 5.12
CA SER A 85 11.55 13.71 3.95
C SER A 85 10.66 12.47 3.77
N PRO A 86 9.65 12.53 2.90
CA PRO A 86 9.07 11.33 2.33
C PRO A 86 10.15 10.47 1.66
N MET A 87 9.87 9.18 1.50
CA MET A 87 10.75 8.26 0.77
C MET A 87 10.64 8.53 -0.73
N PHE A 88 11.75 8.86 -1.38
CA PHE A 88 11.80 9.09 -2.83
C PHE A 88 12.41 7.91 -3.57
N HIS A 89 11.85 7.55 -4.74
CA HIS A 89 12.44 6.51 -5.58
C HIS A 89 13.63 7.09 -6.37
N ALA A 90 14.85 6.60 -6.11
CA ALA A 90 16.08 7.20 -6.65
C ALA A 90 16.08 7.36 -8.17
N ARG A 91 15.75 6.29 -8.91
CA ARG A 91 15.66 6.34 -10.38
C ARG A 91 14.70 7.42 -10.90
N PHE A 92 13.46 7.47 -10.40
CA PHE A 92 12.51 8.50 -10.81
C PHE A 92 12.94 9.90 -10.38
N PHE A 93 13.54 10.04 -9.19
CA PHE A 93 14.07 11.31 -8.71
C PHE A 93 15.22 11.84 -9.58
N ASN A 94 16.03 10.95 -10.13
CA ASN A 94 17.10 11.29 -11.06
C ASN A 94 16.55 11.60 -12.47
N ASP A 95 15.86 10.62 -13.08
CA ASP A 95 15.47 10.61 -14.50
C ASP A 95 14.32 11.55 -14.85
N ALA A 96 13.44 11.86 -13.89
CA ALA A 96 12.24 12.66 -14.13
C ALA A 96 12.28 14.00 -13.36
N PRO A 97 12.78 15.09 -13.98
CA PRO A 97 12.79 16.41 -13.35
C PRO A 97 11.42 16.88 -12.85
N ALA A 98 10.34 16.48 -13.54
CA ALA A 98 8.97 16.77 -13.11
C ALA A 98 8.63 16.09 -11.77
N TYR A 99 8.98 14.81 -11.61
CA TYR A 99 8.81 14.08 -10.34
C TYR A 99 9.63 14.76 -9.23
N ARG A 100 10.91 15.05 -9.49
CA ARG A 100 11.78 15.73 -8.53
C ARG A 100 11.21 17.08 -8.08
N THR A 101 10.83 17.94 -9.03
CA THR A 101 10.30 19.29 -8.72
C THR A 101 8.95 19.23 -8.01
N GLN A 102 8.14 18.22 -8.30
CA GLN A 102 6.85 18.04 -7.64
C GLN A 102 7.02 17.61 -6.18
N HIS A 103 8.03 16.80 -5.87
CA HIS A 103 8.20 16.16 -4.56
C HIS A 103 9.24 16.81 -3.63
N PHE A 104 10.16 17.62 -4.16
CA PHE A 104 11.20 18.29 -3.38
C PHE A 104 11.52 19.66 -3.98
N GLU A 105 11.19 20.74 -3.24
CA GLU A 105 11.26 22.13 -3.71
C GLU A 105 12.32 22.95 -2.91
N PRO A 106 13.63 22.67 -3.07
CA PRO A 106 14.66 23.28 -2.23
C PRO A 106 15.00 24.71 -2.61
N VAL A 107 14.86 25.05 -3.91
CA VAL A 107 15.17 26.38 -4.44
C VAL A 107 14.08 26.84 -5.39
N ARG A 108 13.89 28.16 -5.45
CA ARG A 108 13.07 28.82 -6.46
C ARG A 108 13.91 29.79 -7.27
N GLN A 109 13.57 29.93 -8.55
CA GLN A 109 14.21 30.92 -9.42
C GLN A 109 13.47 32.25 -9.31
N THR A 110 14.15 33.29 -8.83
CA THR A 110 13.66 34.67 -8.82
C THR A 110 14.34 35.45 -9.94
N LYS A 111 13.54 36.08 -10.82
CA LYS A 111 14.08 37.02 -11.82
C LYS A 111 14.11 38.42 -11.21
N ASN A 112 15.30 38.98 -11.11
CA ASN A 112 15.47 40.34 -10.62
C ASN A 112 15.01 41.32 -11.70
N VAL A 113 13.89 42.01 -11.45
CA VAL A 113 13.19 42.82 -12.46
C VAL A 113 14.05 43.99 -12.97
N GLY A 114 15.03 44.44 -12.18
CA GLY A 114 15.94 45.55 -12.54
C GLY A 114 17.17 45.16 -13.36
N THR A 115 17.74 43.97 -13.15
CA THR A 115 19.00 43.54 -13.80
C THR A 115 18.81 42.42 -14.82
N GLY A 116 17.65 41.75 -14.82
CA GLY A 116 17.38 40.57 -15.65
C GLY A 116 18.08 39.30 -15.19
N GLU A 117 18.91 39.36 -14.13
CA GLU A 117 19.58 38.21 -13.55
C GLU A 117 18.59 37.27 -12.85
N THR A 118 18.80 35.97 -13.00
CA THR A 118 18.01 34.93 -12.32
C THR A 118 18.82 34.40 -11.15
N THR A 119 18.33 34.61 -9.93
CA THR A 119 18.93 34.11 -8.70
C THR A 119 18.15 32.91 -8.19
N ALA A 120 18.85 31.91 -7.64
CA ALA A 120 18.24 30.78 -6.96
C ALA A 120 18.22 31.07 -5.45
N GLU A 121 17.03 31.12 -4.86
CA GLU A 121 16.85 31.34 -3.42
C GLU A 121 16.36 30.06 -2.74
N PRO A 122 16.82 29.73 -1.52
CA PRO A 122 16.24 28.66 -0.73
C PRO A 122 14.73 28.84 -0.55
N TYR A 123 13.95 27.78 -0.73
CA TYR A 123 12.50 27.83 -0.76
C TYR A 123 11.84 26.99 0.36
N LEU A 124 11.38 25.76 0.09
CA LEU A 124 10.65 24.95 1.07
C LEU A 124 11.56 23.88 1.68
N ASP A 125 11.78 22.79 0.94
CA ASP A 125 12.46 21.61 1.46
C ASP A 125 13.94 21.90 1.74
N GLY A 126 14.39 21.62 2.95
CA GLY A 126 15.80 21.81 3.30
C GLY A 126 16.20 23.28 3.50
N ASN A 127 15.22 24.19 3.59
CA ASN A 127 15.50 25.60 3.85
C ASN A 127 16.29 25.77 5.17
N PRO A 128 17.49 26.39 5.15
CA PRO A 128 18.33 26.51 6.34
C PRO A 128 17.71 27.26 7.51
N LYS A 129 16.70 28.10 7.27
CA LYS A 129 16.08 28.92 8.31
C LYS A 129 15.06 28.15 9.14
N TYR A 130 14.37 27.15 8.55
CA TYR A 130 13.19 26.57 9.21
C TYR A 130 12.94 25.08 8.95
N ASP A 131 13.53 24.44 7.94
CA ASP A 131 13.32 23.02 7.68
C ASP A 131 14.53 22.13 8.04
N ARG A 132 15.65 22.73 8.46
CA ARG A 132 16.84 22.01 8.93
C ARG A 132 16.87 21.87 10.47
N PRO A 133 17.42 20.76 11.01
CA PRO A 133 18.07 19.69 10.28
C PRO A 133 17.10 18.72 9.60
N LEU A 134 17.44 18.31 8.37
CA LEU A 134 16.64 17.45 7.48
C LEU A 134 17.48 16.28 6.97
N ILE A 135 16.92 15.08 7.02
CA ILE A 135 17.48 13.89 6.37
C ILE A 135 16.58 13.50 5.19
N VAL A 136 17.17 13.38 4.00
CA VAL A 136 16.40 13.00 2.80
C VAL A 136 16.51 11.50 2.58
N GLN A 137 15.37 10.81 2.52
CA GLN A 137 15.33 9.36 2.38
C GLN A 137 15.05 8.91 0.95
N PHE A 138 15.85 7.96 0.46
CA PHE A 138 15.64 7.29 -0.82
C PHE A 138 15.33 5.80 -0.66
N CYS A 139 14.61 5.23 -1.62
CA CYS A 139 14.67 3.82 -1.96
C CYS A 139 15.37 3.61 -3.30
N ALA A 140 16.19 2.56 -3.38
CA ALA A 140 16.97 2.21 -4.55
C ALA A 140 17.45 0.77 -4.46
N ASN A 141 17.82 0.20 -5.61
CA ASN A 141 18.49 -1.09 -5.74
C ASN A 141 19.67 -1.03 -6.73
N ASP A 142 20.05 0.17 -7.17
CA ASP A 142 21.21 0.43 -8.00
C ASP A 142 22.06 1.55 -7.36
N PRO A 143 23.36 1.30 -7.07
CA PRO A 143 24.25 2.29 -6.45
C PRO A 143 24.49 3.55 -7.26
N ASP A 144 24.56 3.46 -8.59
CA ASP A 144 24.83 4.62 -9.45
C ASP A 144 23.60 5.53 -9.53
N GLU A 145 22.41 4.96 -9.69
CA GLU A 145 21.15 5.71 -9.67
C GLU A 145 20.89 6.35 -8.30
N LEU A 146 21.18 5.64 -7.21
CA LEU A 146 21.09 6.19 -5.86
C LEU A 146 22.02 7.40 -5.68
N LEU A 147 23.28 7.28 -6.12
CA LEU A 147 24.23 8.39 -6.03
C LEU A 147 23.79 9.60 -6.84
N LYS A 148 23.37 9.40 -8.10
CA LYS A 148 22.88 10.50 -8.95
C LYS A 148 21.69 11.21 -8.31
N ALA A 149 20.74 10.45 -7.76
CA ALA A 149 19.61 11.01 -7.03
C ALA A 149 20.05 11.82 -5.80
N ALA A 150 20.95 11.27 -5.00
CA ALA A 150 21.47 11.89 -3.78
C ALA A 150 22.23 13.21 -4.04
N ARG A 151 22.94 13.34 -5.17
CA ARG A 151 23.61 14.58 -5.56
C ARG A 151 22.66 15.76 -5.76
N HIS A 152 21.40 15.51 -6.14
CA HIS A 152 20.41 16.59 -6.29
C HIS A 152 19.97 17.21 -4.95
N VAL A 153 20.16 16.51 -3.83
CA VAL A 153 19.72 16.95 -2.49
C VAL A 153 20.87 17.29 -1.54
N GLU A 154 22.11 17.00 -1.93
CA GLU A 154 23.29 17.07 -1.09
C GLU A 154 23.50 18.43 -0.41
N GLU A 155 23.22 19.54 -1.10
CA GLU A 155 23.37 20.89 -0.54
C GLU A 155 22.19 21.30 0.36
N TYR A 156 21.07 20.57 0.29
CA TYR A 156 19.79 20.94 0.89
C TYR A 156 19.41 20.05 2.07
N CYS A 157 20.23 19.07 2.45
CA CYS A 157 20.00 18.21 3.60
C CYS A 157 21.25 18.03 4.46
N ASP A 158 21.08 17.50 5.67
CA ASP A 158 22.16 17.25 6.62
C ASP A 158 22.72 15.83 6.48
N ALA A 159 21.92 14.89 5.97
CA ALA A 159 22.35 13.56 5.55
C ALA A 159 21.36 12.96 4.53
N VAL A 160 21.82 11.93 3.82
CA VAL A 160 20.98 11.08 2.96
C VAL A 160 20.74 9.74 3.66
N ASP A 161 19.49 9.28 3.68
CA ASP A 161 19.10 8.00 4.28
C ASP A 161 18.71 6.96 3.23
N LEU A 162 19.15 5.72 3.44
CA LEU A 162 18.66 4.57 2.67
C LEU A 162 17.52 3.86 3.41
N ASN A 163 16.36 3.76 2.75
CA ASN A 163 15.25 2.98 3.25
C ASN A 163 15.52 1.47 3.06
N LEU A 164 15.64 0.76 4.17
CA LEU A 164 15.78 -0.70 4.27
C LEU A 164 14.62 -1.32 5.09
N GLY A 165 13.47 -0.64 5.16
CA GLY A 165 12.41 -0.97 6.11
C GLY A 165 10.98 -0.93 5.58
N CYS A 166 10.75 -0.44 4.35
CA CYS A 166 9.42 -0.42 3.74
C CYS A 166 8.98 -1.85 3.37
N PRO A 167 7.87 -2.37 3.94
CA PRO A 167 7.41 -3.74 3.68
C PRO A 167 6.28 -3.79 2.63
N GLN A 168 5.98 -2.68 1.96
CA GLN A 168 4.82 -2.55 1.07
C GLN A 168 5.00 -3.35 -0.23
N GLY A 169 3.89 -3.73 -0.87
CA GLY A 169 3.92 -4.51 -2.12
C GLY A 169 4.71 -3.83 -3.25
N ILE A 170 4.65 -2.49 -3.33
CA ILE A 170 5.45 -1.70 -4.29
C ILE A 170 6.97 -1.85 -4.06
N ALA A 171 7.39 -2.03 -2.80
CA ALA A 171 8.79 -2.26 -2.45
C ALA A 171 9.22 -3.69 -2.78
N LYS A 172 8.31 -4.67 -2.65
CA LYS A 172 8.54 -6.05 -3.13
C LYS A 172 8.76 -6.05 -4.64
N LYS A 173 7.81 -5.46 -5.39
CA LYS A 173 7.84 -5.42 -6.87
C LYS A 173 9.07 -4.66 -7.40
N GLY A 174 9.46 -3.58 -6.73
CA GLY A 174 10.63 -2.79 -7.12
C GLY A 174 11.96 -3.27 -6.52
N HIS A 175 11.94 -4.34 -5.70
CA HIS A 175 13.09 -4.89 -5.00
C HIS A 175 13.91 -3.82 -4.25
N TYR A 176 13.27 -3.09 -3.35
CA TYR A 176 13.90 -2.11 -2.45
C TYR A 176 13.28 -2.19 -1.05
N GLY A 177 13.75 -1.37 -0.10
CA GLY A 177 13.18 -1.32 1.25
C GLY A 177 13.51 -2.59 2.04
N ALA A 178 12.50 -3.18 2.71
CA ALA A 178 12.71 -4.37 3.53
C ALA A 178 12.96 -5.65 2.72
N PHE A 179 12.92 -5.59 1.38
CA PHE A 179 13.22 -6.72 0.49
C PHE A 179 14.67 -6.74 0.00
N LEU A 180 15.49 -5.79 0.48
CA LEU A 180 16.95 -5.84 0.30
C LEU A 180 17.64 -6.57 1.45
N GLN A 181 16.93 -6.89 2.54
CA GLN A 181 17.56 -7.51 3.71
C GLN A 181 18.15 -8.89 3.40
N GLU A 182 17.69 -9.54 2.33
CA GLU A 182 18.23 -10.77 1.76
C GLU A 182 19.52 -10.56 0.92
N ASP A 183 19.85 -9.31 0.54
CA ASP A 183 20.97 -8.94 -0.33
C ASP A 183 21.99 -8.02 0.37
N PRO A 184 22.74 -8.50 1.38
CA PRO A 184 23.67 -7.69 2.16
C PRO A 184 24.78 -7.05 1.31
N ASP A 185 25.24 -7.73 0.26
CA ASP A 185 26.25 -7.20 -0.66
C ASP A 185 25.74 -5.98 -1.44
N LEU A 186 24.46 -5.99 -1.84
CA LEU A 186 23.85 -4.87 -2.53
C LEU A 186 23.68 -3.69 -1.58
N ILE A 187 23.20 -3.93 -0.35
CA ILE A 187 23.09 -2.89 0.68
C ILE A 187 24.45 -2.25 0.96
N TYR A 188 25.49 -3.08 1.11
CA TYR A 188 26.85 -2.59 1.30
C TYR A 188 27.27 -1.67 0.15
N LYS A 189 27.07 -2.09 -1.11
CA LYS A 189 27.42 -1.27 -2.29
C LYS A 189 26.63 0.05 -2.33
N LEU A 190 25.34 0.02 -2.04
CA LEU A 190 24.48 1.22 -2.00
C LEU A 190 24.98 2.24 -0.97
N ILE A 191 25.18 1.81 0.28
CA ILE A 191 25.61 2.69 1.37
C ILE A 191 27.06 3.14 1.17
N ASN A 192 27.97 2.22 0.83
CA ASN A 192 29.39 2.51 0.73
C ASN A 192 29.70 3.49 -0.40
N LYS A 193 29.00 3.39 -1.53
CA LYS A 193 29.15 4.34 -2.62
C LYS A 193 28.73 5.75 -2.20
N LEU A 194 27.57 5.91 -1.56
CA LEU A 194 27.17 7.21 -1.02
C LEU A 194 28.14 7.72 0.05
N HIS A 195 28.62 6.83 0.93
CA HIS A 195 29.55 7.19 2.00
C HIS A 195 30.88 7.74 1.45
N ASN A 196 31.42 7.14 0.39
CA ASN A 196 32.68 7.57 -0.19
C ASN A 196 32.54 8.81 -1.07
N GLU A 197 31.40 8.97 -1.76
CA GLU A 197 31.27 9.99 -2.80
C GLU A 197 30.56 11.26 -2.33
N LEU A 198 29.59 11.19 -1.41
CA LEU A 198 28.91 12.39 -0.88
C LEU A 198 29.77 13.12 0.16
N SER A 199 29.70 14.45 0.16
CA SER A 199 30.29 15.33 1.17
C SER A 199 29.53 15.35 2.50
N ILE A 200 28.27 14.90 2.50
CA ILE A 200 27.42 14.74 3.68
C ILE A 200 27.32 13.27 4.12
N PRO A 201 26.97 12.99 5.38
CA PRO A 201 26.84 11.64 5.92
C PRO A 201 25.69 10.85 5.29
N VAL A 202 25.77 9.53 5.44
CA VAL A 202 24.73 8.58 5.02
C VAL A 202 24.16 7.91 6.26
N THR A 203 22.85 7.75 6.34
CA THR A 203 22.17 7.01 7.40
C THR A 203 21.36 5.86 6.81
N ALA A 204 20.88 4.95 7.65
CA ALA A 204 20.01 3.87 7.20
C ALA A 204 18.87 3.63 8.18
N LYS A 205 17.68 3.42 7.64
CA LYS A 205 16.49 3.04 8.41
C LYS A 205 16.03 1.63 8.06
N PHE A 206 16.01 0.72 9.03
CA PHE A 206 15.67 -0.68 8.81
C PHE A 206 14.69 -1.24 9.85
N ARG A 207 14.25 -2.48 9.64
CA ARG A 207 13.39 -3.26 10.53
C ARG A 207 14.19 -4.37 11.21
N ILE A 208 13.81 -4.73 12.44
CA ILE A 208 14.41 -5.89 13.11
C ILE A 208 14.17 -7.19 12.32
N LEU A 209 15.08 -8.14 12.43
CA LEU A 209 15.01 -9.46 11.78
C LEU A 209 14.44 -10.52 12.74
N GLU A 210 14.52 -11.80 12.36
CA GLU A 210 13.89 -12.89 13.14
C GLU A 210 14.48 -13.04 14.55
N THR A 211 15.77 -12.74 14.73
CA THR A 211 16.46 -12.84 16.01
C THR A 211 17.26 -11.59 16.32
N LYS A 212 17.57 -11.38 17.60
CA LYS A 212 18.39 -10.26 18.08
C LYS A 212 19.80 -10.32 17.49
N GLU A 213 20.35 -11.53 17.35
CA GLU A 213 21.67 -11.81 16.79
C GLU A 213 21.75 -11.47 15.30
N LYS A 214 20.79 -11.93 14.50
CA LYS A 214 20.73 -11.57 13.07
C LYS A 214 20.55 -10.07 12.87
N THR A 215 19.71 -9.45 13.70
CA THR A 215 19.52 -7.99 13.69
C THR A 215 20.83 -7.26 13.99
N LEU A 216 21.64 -7.78 14.91
CA LEU A 216 22.95 -7.24 15.25
C LEU A 216 23.98 -7.43 14.13
N GLU A 217 24.02 -8.59 13.48
CA GLU A 217 24.87 -8.84 12.30
C GLU A 217 24.52 -7.89 11.16
N TYR A 218 23.23 -7.73 10.89
CA TYR A 218 22.72 -6.81 9.89
C TYR A 218 23.09 -5.35 10.19
N ALA A 219 22.93 -4.92 11.45
CA ALA A 219 23.36 -3.59 11.90
C ALA A 219 24.88 -3.37 11.72
N ARG A 220 25.71 -4.38 12.04
CA ARG A 220 27.16 -4.32 11.86
C ARG A 220 27.56 -4.19 10.39
N MET A 221 26.88 -4.90 9.50
CA MET A 221 27.09 -4.79 8.04
C MET A 221 26.73 -3.39 7.53
N ILE A 222 25.59 -2.83 7.96
CA ILE A 222 25.18 -1.47 7.58
C ILE A 222 26.20 -0.43 8.08
N LEU A 223 26.72 -0.58 9.30
CA LEU A 223 27.76 0.30 9.84
C LEU A 223 29.09 0.15 9.10
N SER A 224 29.51 -1.08 8.76
CA SER A 224 30.76 -1.30 8.02
C SER A 224 30.69 -0.75 6.60
N ALA A 225 29.49 -0.69 6.01
CA ALA A 225 29.27 -0.03 4.73
C ALA A 225 29.45 1.50 4.79
N GLY A 226 29.35 2.12 5.98
CA GLY A 226 29.57 3.56 6.17
C GLY A 226 28.31 4.34 6.55
N ALA A 227 27.30 3.70 7.15
CA ALA A 227 26.17 4.41 7.75
C ALA A 227 26.57 5.08 9.08
N SER A 228 26.27 6.37 9.23
CA SER A 228 26.55 7.16 10.44
C SER A 228 25.53 6.96 11.56
N ILE A 229 24.26 6.74 11.22
CA ILE A 229 23.16 6.59 12.18
C ILE A 229 22.29 5.42 11.74
N LEU A 230 21.88 4.60 12.72
CA LEU A 230 20.94 3.50 12.54
C LEU A 230 19.56 3.89 13.08
N SER A 231 18.57 4.00 12.20
CA SER A 231 17.16 4.12 12.61
C SER A 231 16.49 2.76 12.63
N VAL A 232 16.13 2.25 13.80
CA VAL A 232 15.67 0.86 13.99
C VAL A 232 14.18 0.85 14.32
N HIS A 233 13.38 0.29 13.42
CA HIS A 233 11.98 0.02 13.70
C HIS A 233 11.82 -1.35 14.36
N GLY A 234 11.29 -1.38 15.58
CA GLY A 234 11.16 -2.57 16.43
C GLY A 234 10.14 -3.62 15.95
N ARG A 235 9.76 -3.63 14.67
CA ARG A 235 8.91 -4.68 14.09
C ARG A 235 9.55 -5.26 12.85
N ARG A 236 9.32 -6.56 12.63
CA ARG A 236 9.74 -7.30 11.44
C ARG A 236 8.98 -6.84 10.19
N ARG A 237 9.42 -7.22 9.00
CA ARG A 237 8.82 -6.83 7.71
C ARG A 237 7.35 -7.26 7.61
N GLU A 238 7.07 -8.45 8.13
CA GLU A 238 5.78 -9.16 8.12
C GLU A 238 4.72 -8.47 8.97
N GLN A 239 5.18 -7.73 9.99
CA GLN A 239 4.35 -6.93 10.89
C GLN A 239 3.92 -5.61 10.22
N LYS A 240 2.98 -5.72 9.27
CA LYS A 240 2.37 -4.64 8.50
C LYS A 240 0.85 -4.81 8.39
N GLY A 241 0.13 -3.75 8.02
CA GLY A 241 -1.33 -3.80 7.84
C GLY A 241 -2.04 -4.19 9.13
N HIS A 242 -2.91 -5.21 9.08
CA HIS A 242 -3.58 -5.77 10.25
C HIS A 242 -2.65 -6.59 11.15
N ASN A 243 -1.49 -7.03 10.65
CA ASN A 243 -0.48 -7.79 11.40
C ASN A 243 0.55 -6.90 12.12
N THR A 244 0.33 -5.58 12.16
CA THR A 244 1.32 -4.61 12.66
C THR A 244 1.79 -4.91 14.09
N GLY A 245 0.89 -5.33 15.00
CA GLY A 245 1.25 -5.68 16.38
C GLY A 245 2.08 -4.62 17.12
N VAL A 246 2.76 -5.03 18.19
CA VAL A 246 3.60 -4.18 19.04
C VAL A 246 5.07 -4.25 18.61
N ALA A 247 5.77 -3.12 18.65
CA ALA A 247 7.19 -3.00 18.41
C ALA A 247 7.98 -3.48 19.63
N ASN A 248 8.93 -4.38 19.39
CA ASN A 248 9.79 -4.95 20.41
C ASN A 248 11.03 -4.07 20.61
N TRP A 249 11.01 -3.26 21.66
CA TRP A 249 12.11 -2.37 22.04
C TRP A 249 13.33 -3.11 22.59
N GLU A 250 13.20 -4.36 23.04
CA GLU A 250 14.34 -5.14 23.54
C GLU A 250 15.36 -5.46 22.46
N TYR A 251 14.94 -5.54 21.19
CA TYR A 251 15.88 -5.68 20.07
C TYR A 251 16.78 -4.44 19.96
N ILE A 252 16.21 -3.25 20.17
CA ILE A 252 16.95 -2.00 20.11
C ILE A 252 17.90 -1.90 21.31
N ARG A 253 17.44 -2.29 22.51
CA ARG A 253 18.29 -2.42 23.70
C ARG A 253 19.46 -3.37 23.45
N TYR A 254 19.18 -4.55 22.89
CA TYR A 254 20.20 -5.53 22.55
C TYR A 254 21.24 -4.99 21.55
N LEU A 255 20.81 -4.26 20.52
CA LEU A 255 21.72 -3.56 19.61
C LEU A 255 22.58 -2.55 20.37
N ARG A 256 21.99 -1.75 21.26
CA ARG A 256 22.72 -0.76 22.05
C ARG A 256 23.79 -1.43 22.92
N ASP A 257 23.49 -2.57 23.53
CA ASP A 257 24.43 -3.31 24.37
C ASP A 257 25.60 -3.95 23.61
N ASN A 258 25.41 -4.27 22.32
CA ASN A 258 26.36 -5.09 21.55
C ASN A 258 27.04 -4.37 20.37
N LEU A 259 26.68 -3.11 20.13
CA LEU A 259 27.34 -2.21 19.18
C LEU A 259 28.26 -1.22 19.92
N PRO A 260 29.32 -0.71 19.27
CA PRO A 260 30.22 0.28 19.87
C PRO A 260 29.44 1.45 20.52
N PRO A 261 29.84 1.93 21.71
CA PRO A 261 29.11 3.00 22.41
C PRO A 261 28.89 4.27 21.57
N GLU A 262 29.82 4.54 20.66
CA GLU A 262 29.77 5.67 19.73
C GLU A 262 28.75 5.53 18.59
N THR A 263 28.22 4.34 18.34
CA THR A 263 27.15 4.15 17.35
C THR A 263 25.91 4.93 17.76
N VAL A 264 25.36 5.74 16.86
CA VAL A 264 24.12 6.48 17.12
C VAL A 264 22.92 5.64 16.67
N ILE A 265 21.94 5.46 17.56
CA ILE A 265 20.74 4.66 17.29
C ILE A 265 19.49 5.52 17.51
N PHE A 266 18.58 5.52 16.54
CA PHE A 266 17.23 6.07 16.70
C PHE A 266 16.21 4.94 16.82
N ALA A 267 15.45 4.93 17.92
CA ALA A 267 14.39 3.95 18.15
C ALA A 267 13.10 4.36 17.45
N ASN A 268 12.39 3.42 16.82
CA ASN A 268 11.13 3.66 16.14
C ASN A 268 10.11 2.54 16.37
N GLY A 269 8.82 2.93 16.52
CA GLY A 269 7.69 2.01 16.70
C GLY A 269 7.01 2.16 18.07
N ASN A 270 5.67 2.22 18.09
CA ASN A 270 4.82 2.37 19.29
C ASN A 270 5.12 3.60 20.16
N ILE A 271 5.45 4.74 19.54
CA ILE A 271 5.56 6.05 20.20
C ILE A 271 4.26 6.81 19.95
N LEU A 272 3.34 6.78 20.93
CA LEU A 272 1.96 7.25 20.76
C LEU A 272 1.69 8.60 21.44
N ASN A 273 2.45 8.96 22.46
CA ASN A 273 2.35 10.27 23.10
C ASN A 273 3.71 10.81 23.56
N HIS A 274 3.72 12.01 24.12
CA HIS A 274 4.93 12.66 24.64
C HIS A 274 5.65 11.82 25.71
N SER A 275 4.92 11.22 26.65
CA SER A 275 5.52 10.42 27.73
C SER A 275 6.24 9.16 27.24
N ASP A 276 5.89 8.66 26.05
CA ASP A 276 6.56 7.49 25.47
C ASP A 276 7.99 7.78 25.01
N ILE A 277 8.34 9.05 24.78
CA ILE A 277 9.69 9.44 24.34
C ILE A 277 10.71 9.10 25.42
N SER A 278 10.53 9.61 26.63
CA SER A 278 11.43 9.35 27.77
C SER A 278 11.49 7.86 28.10
N ARG A 279 10.33 7.19 28.11
CA ARG A 279 10.25 5.75 28.37
C ARG A 279 10.98 4.93 27.31
N CYS A 280 10.85 5.28 26.03
CA CYS A 280 11.55 4.59 24.95
C CYS A 280 13.07 4.77 25.07
N LEU A 281 13.55 5.99 25.34
CA LEU A 281 14.96 6.28 25.57
C LEU A 281 15.51 5.47 26.76
N GLU A 282 14.77 5.39 27.87
CA GLU A 282 15.17 4.65 29.06
C GLU A 282 15.28 3.14 28.77
N VAL A 283 14.25 2.55 28.16
CA VAL A 283 14.20 1.10 27.88
C VAL A 283 15.24 0.69 26.83
N THR A 284 15.39 1.48 25.77
CA THR A 284 16.26 1.12 24.63
C THR A 284 17.70 1.58 24.80
N GLY A 285 17.95 2.65 25.56
CA GLY A 285 19.22 3.37 25.55
C GLY A 285 19.58 3.99 24.20
N ALA A 286 18.62 4.16 23.30
CA ALA A 286 18.81 4.84 22.02
C ALA A 286 19.13 6.33 22.24
N ASP A 287 19.82 6.94 21.27
CA ASP A 287 20.17 8.36 21.30
C ASP A 287 18.98 9.26 20.95
N GLY A 288 18.03 8.74 20.17
CA GLY A 288 16.82 9.46 19.77
C GLY A 288 15.62 8.56 19.52
N VAL A 289 14.44 9.17 19.47
CA VAL A 289 13.15 8.51 19.27
C VAL A 289 12.44 9.10 18.07
N MET A 290 12.09 8.23 17.14
CA MET A 290 11.39 8.56 15.91
C MET A 290 9.91 8.17 16.02
N SER A 291 9.01 9.11 15.72
CA SER A 291 7.56 8.86 15.63
C SER A 291 7.03 9.07 14.21
N ALA A 292 6.15 8.17 13.78
CA ALA A 292 5.47 8.18 12.49
C ALA A 292 3.95 8.40 12.70
N GLU A 293 3.19 7.31 12.80
CA GLU A 293 1.72 7.34 12.97
C GLU A 293 1.25 8.13 14.20
N GLY A 294 2.03 8.09 15.29
CA GLY A 294 1.77 8.90 16.47
C GLY A 294 1.82 10.39 16.16
N ASN A 295 2.89 10.86 15.50
CA ASN A 295 3.00 12.24 15.02
C ASN A 295 1.94 12.59 13.96
N LEU A 296 1.58 11.65 13.09
CA LEU A 296 0.60 11.91 12.04
C LEU A 296 -0.84 12.07 12.59
N SER A 297 -1.16 11.37 13.68
CA SER A 297 -2.45 11.51 14.38
C SER A 297 -2.44 12.68 15.38
N ASP A 298 -1.29 12.92 16.00
CA ASP A 298 -1.05 13.99 16.96
C ASP A 298 0.32 14.65 16.69
N PRO A 299 0.35 15.73 15.88
CA PRO A 299 1.61 16.42 15.57
C PRO A 299 2.20 17.14 16.78
N THR A 300 1.48 17.20 17.90
CA THR A 300 1.94 17.78 19.17
C THR A 300 2.68 16.78 20.05
N ILE A 301 2.91 15.54 19.58
CA ILE A 301 3.58 14.47 20.33
C ILE A 301 4.93 14.86 20.93
N PHE A 302 5.66 15.79 20.30
CA PHE A 302 6.95 16.28 20.80
C PHE A 302 6.83 17.51 21.71
N SER A 303 5.66 18.14 21.75
CA SER A 303 5.38 19.31 22.56
C SER A 303 5.11 18.91 24.01
N THR A 304 5.68 19.67 24.93
CA THR A 304 5.31 19.58 26.34
C THR A 304 3.94 20.22 26.57
N PRO A 305 3.06 19.61 27.40
CA PRO A 305 1.86 20.28 27.86
C PRO A 305 2.19 21.63 28.53
N PRO A 306 1.36 22.67 28.34
CA PRO A 306 1.50 23.90 29.12
C PRO A 306 1.27 23.63 30.61
N ALA A 307 1.80 24.51 31.46
CA ALA A 307 1.54 24.49 32.89
C ALA A 307 0.04 24.65 33.17
N SER A 308 -0.42 24.13 34.31
CA SER A 308 -1.82 24.27 34.71
C SER A 308 -2.17 25.74 34.88
N GLY A 309 -3.20 26.23 34.19
CA GLY A 309 -3.59 27.64 34.16
C GLY A 309 -2.99 28.45 33.01
N GLU A 310 -2.07 27.87 32.23
CA GLU A 310 -1.45 28.49 31.05
C GLU A 310 -1.91 27.84 29.74
N GLU A 311 -3.03 27.09 29.76
CA GLU A 311 -3.55 26.38 28.58
C GLU A 311 -3.94 27.33 27.44
N GLY A 312 -4.46 28.50 27.79
CA GLY A 312 -5.04 29.47 26.87
C GLY A 312 -6.06 28.82 25.93
N ARG A 313 -6.03 29.22 24.65
CA ARG A 313 -6.96 28.70 23.63
C ARG A 313 -6.42 27.48 22.87
N MET A 314 -5.21 27.04 23.17
CA MET A 314 -4.52 25.99 22.38
C MET A 314 -4.64 24.59 22.99
N TYR A 315 -4.81 24.51 24.30
CA TYR A 315 -4.76 23.26 25.05
C TYR A 315 -6.07 23.06 25.80
N TRP A 316 -6.54 21.82 25.86
CA TRP A 316 -7.68 21.42 26.67
C TRP A 316 -7.20 20.53 27.81
N ARG A 317 -7.65 20.81 29.03
CA ARG A 317 -7.40 19.97 30.21
C ARG A 317 -8.72 19.56 30.82
N GLY A 318 -8.90 18.26 31.00
CA GLY A 318 -10.05 17.68 31.67
C GLY A 318 -9.95 17.76 33.19
N ARG A 319 -11.07 17.46 33.85
CA ARG A 319 -11.22 17.38 35.32
C ARG A 319 -10.28 16.38 36.00
N ASP A 320 -9.80 15.38 35.25
CA ASP A 320 -8.83 14.39 35.71
C ASP A 320 -7.36 14.84 35.58
N GLY A 321 -7.14 16.11 35.18
CA GLY A 321 -5.82 16.69 34.97
C GLY A 321 -5.15 16.29 33.63
N ARG A 322 -5.72 15.33 32.90
CA ARG A 322 -5.23 14.91 31.59
C ARG A 322 -5.73 15.87 30.52
N GLY A 323 -4.95 16.03 29.46
CA GLY A 323 -5.29 16.95 28.40
C GLY A 323 -4.58 16.64 27.10
N GLY A 324 -4.71 17.58 26.16
CA GLY A 324 -4.02 17.59 24.89
C GLY A 324 -4.28 18.89 24.14
N PHE A 325 -3.52 19.12 23.06
CA PHE A 325 -3.78 20.26 22.18
C PHE A 325 -5.10 20.07 21.45
N ARG A 326 -5.81 21.17 21.22
CA ARG A 326 -7.11 21.13 20.54
C ARG A 326 -6.95 20.99 19.03
N LEU A 327 -7.86 20.25 18.39
CA LEU A 327 -7.81 20.01 16.94
C LEU A 327 -7.99 21.29 16.13
N ASP A 328 -8.86 22.19 16.55
CA ASP A 328 -9.10 23.49 15.88
C ASP A 328 -7.84 24.37 15.86
N TYR A 329 -7.11 24.42 16.97
CA TYR A 329 -5.82 25.10 17.07
C TYR A 329 -4.77 24.53 16.12
N VAL A 330 -4.58 23.21 16.15
CA VAL A 330 -3.57 22.54 15.32
C VAL A 330 -3.93 22.63 13.83
N LEU A 331 -5.21 22.49 13.48
CA LEU A 331 -5.73 22.66 12.12
C LEU A 331 -5.48 24.07 11.60
N ARG A 332 -5.84 25.11 12.36
CA ARG A 332 -5.58 26.51 11.96
C ARG A 332 -4.09 26.77 11.74
N ARG A 333 -3.23 26.25 12.61
CA ARG A 333 -1.78 26.38 12.45
C ARG A 333 -1.25 25.68 11.19
N TYR A 334 -1.76 24.49 10.87
CA TYR A 334 -1.44 23.82 9.61
C TYR A 334 -1.85 24.67 8.40
N MET A 335 -3.06 25.23 8.42
CA MET A 335 -3.55 26.11 7.37
C MET A 335 -2.69 27.37 7.24
N ASP A 336 -2.31 28.00 8.34
CA ASP A 336 -1.45 29.19 8.33
C ASP A 336 -0.07 28.91 7.72
N ILE A 337 0.48 27.70 7.93
CA ILE A 337 1.73 27.27 7.29
C ILE A 337 1.56 27.16 5.78
N ILE A 338 0.44 26.59 5.31
CA ILE A 338 0.12 26.52 3.88
C ILE A 338 0.04 27.93 3.28
N TYR A 339 -0.71 28.84 3.90
CA TYR A 339 -0.80 30.22 3.42
C TYR A 339 0.57 30.91 3.41
N LYS A 340 1.27 30.89 4.54
CA LYS A 340 2.49 31.68 4.73
C LYS A 340 3.66 31.18 3.87
N TYR A 341 3.87 29.88 3.80
CA TYR A 341 5.08 29.32 3.18
C TYR A 341 4.82 28.78 1.78
N VAL A 342 3.67 28.11 1.56
CA VAL A 342 3.40 27.43 0.26
C VAL A 342 2.70 28.36 -0.72
N LEU A 343 1.75 29.18 -0.24
CA LEU A 343 1.03 30.16 -1.06
C LEU A 343 1.65 31.56 -1.03
N GLU A 344 2.55 31.81 -0.07
CA GLU A 344 3.17 33.10 0.22
C GLU A 344 2.17 34.25 0.38
N GLN A 345 1.09 33.96 1.09
CA GLN A 345 -0.01 34.86 1.40
C GLN A 345 -0.19 34.97 2.91
N ASP A 346 -0.68 36.12 3.36
CA ASP A 346 -1.12 36.25 4.74
C ASP A 346 -2.34 35.32 4.97
N PRO A 347 -2.37 34.56 6.08
CA PRO A 347 -3.53 33.77 6.42
C PRO A 347 -4.78 34.66 6.58
N PRO A 348 -5.97 34.17 6.23
CA PRO A 348 -7.20 34.94 6.38
C PRO A 348 -7.45 35.28 7.85
N GLN A 349 -8.06 36.43 8.11
CA GLN A 349 -8.45 36.82 9.46
C GLN A 349 -9.57 35.91 9.96
N ARG A 350 -9.35 35.25 11.11
CA ARG A 350 -10.33 34.36 11.76
C ARG A 350 -10.69 34.90 13.14
N ALA A 351 -11.93 34.68 13.59
CA ALA A 351 -12.32 34.98 14.96
C ALA A 351 -11.46 34.18 15.97
N PRO A 352 -11.23 34.67 17.19
CA PRO A 352 -10.55 33.90 18.24
C PRO A 352 -11.20 32.53 18.45
N LEU A 353 -10.38 31.50 18.69
CA LEU A 353 -10.85 30.17 19.06
C LEU A 353 -11.64 30.24 20.36
N TYR A 354 -12.80 29.59 20.47
CA TYR A 354 -13.64 29.62 21.67
C TYR A 354 -12.88 29.35 22.98
N HIS A 355 -13.15 30.12 24.03
CA HIS A 355 -12.69 29.87 25.41
C HIS A 355 -13.87 29.92 26.39
N PRO A 356 -13.94 29.05 27.42
CA PRO A 356 -15.03 29.06 28.39
C PRO A 356 -15.21 30.40 29.13
N ASP A 357 -14.10 31.10 29.39
CA ASP A 357 -14.12 32.42 30.06
C ASP A 357 -14.50 33.59 29.13
N ASP A 358 -14.81 33.33 27.86
CA ASP A 358 -15.29 34.38 26.96
C ASP A 358 -16.65 34.90 27.47
N GLU A 359 -16.80 36.23 27.57
CA GLU A 359 -18.10 36.81 27.90
C GLU A 359 -19.14 36.36 26.86
N PRO A 360 -20.34 35.94 27.30
CA PRO A 360 -21.42 35.64 26.37
C PRO A 360 -21.73 36.91 25.60
N ILE A 361 -21.41 36.92 24.31
CA ILE A 361 -21.71 38.03 23.41
C ILE A 361 -23.21 38.26 23.49
N SER A 362 -23.63 39.42 24.00
CA SER A 362 -25.03 39.84 23.95
C SER A 362 -25.44 39.88 22.48
N GLU A 363 -26.38 39.02 22.08
CA GLU A 363 -26.97 39.04 20.75
C GLU A 363 -27.77 40.33 20.56
N SER A 364 -27.10 41.44 20.29
CA SER A 364 -27.71 42.66 19.78
C SER A 364 -27.87 42.52 18.26
N ASN A 365 -29.05 42.05 17.83
CA ASN A 365 -29.65 42.26 16.50
C ASN A 365 -28.70 42.48 15.31
N GLY A 366 -27.78 41.55 15.10
CA GLY A 366 -27.18 41.30 13.81
C GLY A 366 -27.65 39.93 13.37
N GLN A 367 -28.65 39.87 12.49
CA GLN A 367 -29.01 38.65 11.78
C GLN A 367 -27.72 38.02 11.25
N ILE A 368 -27.31 36.90 11.86
CA ILE A 368 -26.56 35.91 11.12
C ILE A 368 -27.55 35.50 10.03
N GLN A 369 -27.32 35.95 8.79
CA GLN A 369 -27.92 35.31 7.63
C GLN A 369 -27.45 33.86 7.69
N THR A 370 -28.28 33.02 8.28
CA THR A 370 -28.42 31.65 7.86
C THR A 370 -28.79 31.72 6.40
N ASP A 371 -27.82 31.56 5.50
CA ASP A 371 -28.10 31.10 4.14
C ASP A 371 -28.58 29.63 4.24
N GLU A 372 -29.75 29.46 4.86
CA GLU A 372 -30.66 28.35 4.60
C GLU A 372 -31.40 28.71 3.31
N ALA A 373 -30.72 28.43 2.20
CA ALA A 373 -31.37 28.10 0.95
C ALA A 373 -30.66 26.86 0.42
N VAL A 374 -31.11 25.70 0.90
CA VAL A 374 -30.99 24.48 0.10
C VAL A 374 -31.99 24.66 -1.04
N GLU A 375 -31.54 25.28 -2.14
CA GLU A 375 -32.28 25.19 -3.40
C GLU A 375 -32.09 23.79 -3.97
N ASP A 376 -33.21 23.08 -4.00
CA ASP A 376 -33.42 21.83 -4.72
C ASP A 376 -33.27 22.09 -6.23
N GLU A 377 -32.10 21.81 -6.80
CA GLU A 377 -31.88 21.80 -8.26
C GLU A 377 -32.26 20.45 -8.88
N SER A 378 -33.44 19.94 -8.55
CA SER A 378 -34.15 18.98 -9.39
C SER A 378 -35.23 19.72 -10.20
N GLU A 379 -35.14 19.61 -11.52
CA GLU A 379 -36.04 20.17 -12.55
C GLU A 379 -35.78 21.60 -13.05
N GLN A 380 -34.93 21.75 -14.09
CA GLN A 380 -35.20 22.66 -15.23
C GLN A 380 -34.37 22.30 -16.49
N PRO A 381 -34.89 22.52 -17.71
CA PRO A 381 -34.29 22.01 -18.96
C PRO A 381 -33.07 22.84 -19.43
N PRO A 382 -32.18 22.28 -20.27
CA PRO A 382 -30.85 22.83 -20.48
C PRO A 382 -30.89 24.14 -21.27
N ARG A 383 -30.40 25.24 -20.68
CA ARG A 383 -30.19 26.52 -21.37
C ARG A 383 -28.73 26.69 -21.83
N LYS A 384 -28.61 27.27 -23.03
CA LYS A 384 -27.44 27.33 -23.92
C LYS A 384 -26.15 27.87 -23.28
N LYS A 385 -25.05 27.18 -23.63
CA LYS A 385 -23.63 27.51 -23.41
C LYS A 385 -23.33 29.02 -23.32
N GLN A 386 -23.09 29.52 -22.10
CA GLN A 386 -22.29 30.71 -21.87
C GLN A 386 -20.81 30.31 -21.75
N LYS A 387 -19.94 31.07 -22.42
CA LYS A 387 -18.49 30.85 -22.47
C LYS A 387 -17.92 30.80 -21.05
N GLN A 388 -17.48 29.62 -20.61
CA GLN A 388 -16.64 29.45 -19.43
C GLN A 388 -15.39 30.33 -19.57
N GLY A 389 -15.21 31.23 -18.60
CA GLY A 389 -13.91 31.84 -18.33
C GLY A 389 -12.86 30.76 -18.10
N LYS A 390 -11.62 31.04 -18.50
CA LYS A 390 -10.48 30.12 -18.45
C LYS A 390 -10.46 29.27 -17.17
N ARG A 391 -10.57 27.95 -17.33
CA ARG A 391 -10.19 26.95 -16.32
C ARG A 391 -8.85 27.33 -15.70
N VAL A 392 -8.81 27.58 -14.40
CA VAL A 392 -7.56 27.74 -13.64
C VAL A 392 -6.87 26.38 -13.63
N LYS A 393 -5.92 26.17 -14.55
CA LYS A 393 -4.93 25.10 -14.44
C LYS A 393 -3.96 25.50 -13.33
N ARG A 394 -3.89 24.74 -12.23
CA ARG A 394 -2.65 24.44 -11.47
C ARG A 394 -2.94 23.80 -10.11
N THR A 395 -2.27 22.68 -9.82
CA THR A 395 -1.62 22.52 -8.51
C THR A 395 -0.27 21.80 -8.71
N PRO A 396 0.87 22.52 -8.75
CA PRO A 396 2.18 21.89 -8.97
C PRO A 396 2.90 21.45 -7.68
N SER A 397 2.48 21.90 -6.49
CA SER A 397 3.20 21.60 -5.23
C SER A 397 2.61 20.39 -4.49
N THR A 398 3.46 19.45 -4.09
CA THR A 398 3.07 18.28 -3.27
C THR A 398 2.43 18.67 -1.94
N ASN A 399 2.84 19.81 -1.35
CA ASN A 399 2.29 20.29 -0.09
C ASN A 399 0.78 20.58 -0.18
N LEU A 400 0.29 21.02 -1.34
CA LEU A 400 -1.13 21.28 -1.57
C LEU A 400 -1.89 19.99 -1.85
N SER A 401 -1.33 19.04 -2.61
CA SER A 401 -1.99 17.75 -2.87
C SER A 401 -2.11 16.88 -1.62
N SER A 402 -1.15 16.96 -0.69
CA SER A 402 -1.16 16.15 0.53
C SER A 402 -2.10 16.69 1.62
N MET A 403 -2.63 17.91 1.48
CA MET A 403 -3.49 18.55 2.48
C MET A 403 -4.67 17.69 2.91
N GLN A 404 -5.43 17.16 1.95
CA GLN A 404 -6.62 16.36 2.27
C GLN A 404 -6.22 15.12 3.10
N GLY A 405 -5.17 14.43 2.69
CA GLY A 405 -4.67 13.24 3.38
C GLY A 405 -4.13 13.54 4.78
N HIS A 406 -3.42 14.65 4.97
CA HIS A 406 -2.99 15.13 6.29
C HIS A 406 -4.18 15.39 7.21
N LEU A 407 -5.18 16.12 6.72
CA LEU A 407 -6.33 16.50 7.53
C LEU A 407 -7.23 15.31 7.91
N PHE A 408 -7.34 14.29 7.05
CA PHE A 408 -8.03 13.04 7.42
C PHE A 408 -7.34 12.28 8.56
N GLN A 409 -6.02 12.40 8.68
CA GLN A 409 -5.27 11.79 9.78
C GLN A 409 -5.37 12.61 11.05
N LEU A 410 -5.15 13.93 10.96
CA LEU A 410 -5.27 14.85 12.10
C LEU A 410 -6.68 14.81 12.71
N LEU A 411 -7.71 14.89 11.86
CA LEU A 411 -9.11 14.97 12.28
C LEU A 411 -9.77 13.60 12.43
N ARG A 412 -9.02 12.48 12.37
CA ARG A 412 -9.55 11.11 12.32
C ARG A 412 -10.63 10.84 13.38
N HIS A 413 -10.38 11.26 14.62
CA HIS A 413 -11.30 11.07 15.74
C HIS A 413 -12.50 12.01 15.68
N LEU A 414 -12.36 13.20 15.09
CA LEU A 414 -13.46 14.14 14.93
C LEU A 414 -14.39 13.72 13.80
N VAL A 415 -13.84 13.33 12.64
CA VAL A 415 -14.64 12.95 11.45
C VAL A 415 -15.38 11.62 11.62
N SER A 416 -14.98 10.79 12.59
CA SER A 416 -15.75 9.61 12.99
C SER A 416 -17.00 9.94 13.82
N HIS A 417 -17.09 11.16 14.37
CA HIS A 417 -18.26 11.64 15.12
C HIS A 417 -19.05 12.70 14.35
N ARG A 418 -18.39 13.41 13.42
CA ARG A 418 -18.94 14.53 12.64
C ARG A 418 -18.85 14.23 11.15
N THR A 419 -19.86 13.51 10.65
CA THR A 419 -19.95 13.11 9.24
C THR A 419 -20.09 14.30 8.30
N ASP A 420 -20.70 15.41 8.75
CA ASP A 420 -20.75 16.68 8.04
C ASP A 420 -19.36 17.23 7.68
N ILE A 421 -18.42 17.13 8.63
CA ILE A 421 -17.03 17.57 8.46
C ILE A 421 -16.26 16.58 7.57
N ARG A 422 -16.48 15.28 7.76
CA ARG A 422 -15.92 14.22 6.92
C ARG A 422 -16.25 14.46 5.44
N ASP A 423 -17.53 14.69 5.16
CA ASP A 423 -18.02 14.82 3.79
C ASP A 423 -17.57 16.16 3.17
N ALA A 424 -17.47 17.23 3.96
CA ALA A 424 -16.89 18.49 3.52
C ALA A 424 -15.39 18.33 3.16
N LEU A 425 -14.63 17.62 3.99
CA LEU A 425 -13.20 17.36 3.73
C LEU A 425 -13.00 16.42 2.53
N ALA A 426 -13.86 15.41 2.35
CA ALA A 426 -13.80 14.49 1.20
C ALA A 426 -13.98 15.21 -0.15
N ARG A 427 -14.75 16.30 -0.17
CA ARG A 427 -14.95 17.14 -1.37
C ARG A 427 -13.82 18.14 -1.63
N CYS A 428 -12.90 18.33 -0.68
CA CYS A 428 -11.76 19.23 -0.89
C CYS A 428 -10.74 18.62 -1.86
N HIS A 429 -10.06 19.47 -2.64
CA HIS A 429 -8.97 19.05 -3.52
C HIS A 429 -7.72 19.88 -3.27
N GLY A 430 -6.55 19.38 -3.68
CA GLY A 430 -5.29 20.06 -3.41
C GLY A 430 -5.26 21.49 -3.95
N GLY A 431 -5.07 22.47 -3.06
CA GLY A 431 -5.08 23.90 -3.38
C GLY A 431 -6.46 24.58 -3.35
N ASP A 432 -7.54 23.86 -3.02
CA ASP A 432 -8.89 24.42 -2.88
C ASP A 432 -9.09 25.10 -1.51
N MET A 433 -8.37 26.21 -1.32
CA MET A 433 -8.32 26.91 -0.04
C MET A 433 -9.68 27.37 0.49
N PRO A 434 -10.64 27.86 -0.33
CA PRO A 434 -11.97 28.22 0.17
C PRO A 434 -12.72 27.07 0.83
N ASN A 435 -12.66 25.86 0.25
CA ASN A 435 -13.31 24.68 0.84
C ASN A 435 -12.57 24.20 2.10
N PHE A 436 -11.24 24.25 2.12
CA PHE A 436 -10.49 23.98 3.36
C PHE A 436 -10.82 24.97 4.48
N GLU A 437 -11.00 26.27 4.18
CA GLU A 437 -11.46 27.25 5.18
C GLU A 437 -12.89 26.99 5.67
N LYS A 438 -13.76 26.44 4.83
CA LYS A 438 -15.07 25.94 5.27
C LYS A 438 -14.92 24.81 6.28
N VAL A 439 -14.00 23.87 6.05
CA VAL A 439 -13.68 22.80 7.00
C VAL A 439 -13.14 23.37 8.32
N VAL A 440 -12.26 24.38 8.28
CA VAL A 440 -11.77 25.09 9.49
C VAL A 440 -12.93 25.62 10.31
N LYS A 441 -13.88 26.35 9.69
CA LYS A 441 -15.05 26.89 10.38
C LYS A 441 -15.93 25.81 11.01
N LEU A 442 -16.14 24.70 10.31
CA LEU A 442 -16.93 23.58 10.85
C LEU A 442 -16.23 22.93 12.03
N VAL A 443 -14.91 22.74 11.97
CA VAL A 443 -14.11 22.20 13.07
C VAL A 443 -14.12 23.14 14.27
N ASP A 444 -13.93 24.44 14.08
CA ASP A 444 -14.02 25.44 15.16
C ASP A 444 -15.38 25.36 15.89
N HIS A 445 -16.47 25.26 15.12
CA HIS A 445 -17.82 25.14 15.66
C HIS A 445 -18.01 23.82 16.41
N ALA A 446 -17.56 22.70 15.85
CA ALA A 446 -17.64 21.39 16.49
C ALA A 446 -16.85 21.34 17.80
N VAL A 447 -15.60 21.84 17.81
CA VAL A 447 -14.78 21.87 19.03
C VAL A 447 -15.44 22.74 20.10
N LYS A 448 -16.00 23.90 19.73
CA LYS A 448 -16.80 24.73 20.65
C LYS A 448 -17.96 23.94 21.27
N GLN A 449 -18.77 23.28 20.44
CA GLN A 449 -19.90 22.48 20.91
C GLN A 449 -19.46 21.36 21.86
N GLY A 450 -18.44 20.58 21.49
CA GLY A 450 -17.93 19.50 22.32
C GLY A 450 -17.41 19.97 23.68
N MET A 451 -16.72 21.12 23.72
CA MET A 451 -16.29 21.73 24.97
C MET A 451 -17.47 22.22 25.82
N GLN A 452 -18.48 22.84 25.22
CA GLN A 452 -19.67 23.29 25.94
C GLN A 452 -20.47 22.11 26.54
N GLU A 453 -20.63 21.03 25.76
CA GLU A 453 -21.26 19.79 26.22
C GLU A 453 -20.48 19.15 27.39
N TYR A 454 -19.14 19.17 27.32
CA TYR A 454 -18.29 18.70 28.41
C TYR A 454 -18.55 19.51 29.69
N GLU A 455 -18.55 20.84 29.61
CA GLU A 455 -18.77 21.70 30.78
C GLU A 455 -20.18 21.56 31.38
N GLN A 456 -21.20 21.42 30.53
CA GLN A 456 -22.60 21.28 30.96
C GLN A 456 -22.92 19.91 31.55
N ASN A 457 -22.09 18.89 31.29
CA ASN A 457 -22.31 17.52 31.75
C ASN A 457 -21.23 17.09 32.78
N PRO A 458 -21.52 17.12 34.09
CA PRO A 458 -20.59 16.65 35.13
C PRO A 458 -20.17 15.19 34.96
N ASP A 459 -21.09 14.35 34.48
CA ASP A 459 -20.91 12.91 34.26
C ASP A 459 -20.50 12.58 32.82
N TRP A 460 -19.95 13.56 32.08
CA TRP A 460 -19.53 13.36 30.70
C TRP A 460 -18.58 12.16 30.60
N LYS A 461 -18.99 11.15 29.83
CA LYS A 461 -18.17 10.00 29.49
C LYS A 461 -17.82 10.08 28.03
N HIS A 462 -16.58 9.70 27.73
CA HIS A 462 -16.15 9.53 26.36
C HIS A 462 -17.03 8.49 25.67
N VAL A 463 -17.79 8.89 24.67
CA VAL A 463 -18.53 7.96 23.81
C VAL A 463 -17.50 7.26 22.92
N VAL A 464 -17.12 6.04 23.28
CA VAL A 464 -16.35 5.19 22.37
C VAL A 464 -17.39 4.64 21.37
N PRO A 465 -17.23 4.83 20.05
CA PRO A 465 -18.12 4.19 19.08
C PRO A 465 -18.15 2.69 19.40
N ALA A 466 -19.37 2.14 19.51
CA ALA A 466 -19.57 0.78 19.98
C ALA A 466 -18.70 -0.17 19.14
N SER A 467 -17.78 -0.89 19.78
CA SER A 467 -17.15 -2.04 19.16
C SER A 467 -18.27 -2.99 18.70
N LYS A 468 -18.11 -3.62 17.52
CA LYS A 468 -19.02 -4.67 17.06
C LYS A 468 -19.37 -5.61 18.23
N PRO A 469 -20.64 -6.01 18.42
CA PRO A 469 -21.02 -6.93 19.48
C PRO A 469 -20.14 -8.19 19.42
N GLY A 470 -19.44 -8.52 20.51
CA GLY A 470 -18.61 -9.74 20.61
C GLY A 470 -17.08 -9.54 20.58
N VAL A 471 -16.56 -8.32 20.40
CA VAL A 471 -15.11 -8.06 20.42
C VAL A 471 -14.60 -7.94 21.88
N VAL A 472 -13.71 -8.85 22.28
CA VAL A 472 -13.03 -8.83 23.58
C VAL A 472 -11.66 -8.17 23.39
N LYS A 473 -11.53 -6.94 23.86
CA LYS A 473 -10.23 -6.23 23.88
C LYS A 473 -9.31 -6.83 24.94
N SER A 474 -8.03 -6.95 24.62
CA SER A 474 -7.02 -7.39 25.59
C SER A 474 -6.86 -6.37 26.72
N GLU A 475 -6.37 -6.80 27.89
CA GLU A 475 -6.10 -5.88 29.01
C GLU A 475 -5.06 -4.81 28.62
N GLU A 476 -4.09 -5.16 27.78
CA GLU A 476 -3.08 -4.23 27.27
C GLU A 476 -3.69 -3.17 26.34
N SER A 477 -4.62 -3.56 25.48
CA SER A 477 -5.38 -2.64 24.62
C SER A 477 -6.27 -1.72 25.44
N LYS A 478 -6.96 -2.25 26.47
CA LYS A 478 -7.76 -1.44 27.39
C LYS A 478 -6.90 -0.42 28.14
N ALA A 479 -5.77 -0.85 28.70
CA ALA A 479 -4.83 0.04 29.39
C ALA A 479 -4.25 1.12 28.44
N THR A 480 -3.94 0.75 27.20
CA THR A 480 -3.47 1.69 26.15
C THR A 480 -4.54 2.73 25.84
N MET A 481 -5.80 2.31 25.68
CA MET A 481 -6.93 3.22 25.47
C MET A 481 -7.14 4.14 26.67
N GLU A 482 -7.18 3.60 27.88
CA GLU A 482 -7.32 4.38 29.11
C GLU A 482 -6.22 5.43 29.23
N LYS A 483 -4.98 5.09 28.87
CA LYS A 483 -3.83 6.00 28.92
C LYS A 483 -3.95 7.15 27.91
N TYR A 484 -4.27 6.85 26.65
CA TYR A 484 -4.12 7.82 25.55
C TYR A 484 -5.41 8.43 25.02
N GLN A 485 -6.56 7.80 25.23
CA GLN A 485 -7.82 8.30 24.69
C GLN A 485 -8.18 9.64 25.30
N ARG A 486 -8.58 10.59 24.45
CA ARG A 486 -9.02 11.93 24.80
C ARG A 486 -10.34 12.23 24.09
N PRO A 487 -11.11 13.25 24.49
CA PRO A 487 -12.28 13.65 23.74
C PRO A 487 -11.96 13.91 22.27
N TRP A 488 -12.93 13.67 21.38
CA TRP A 488 -12.74 13.71 19.92
C TRP A 488 -12.32 15.09 19.38
N TRP A 489 -12.43 16.17 20.16
CA TRP A 489 -11.95 17.51 19.82
C TRP A 489 -10.48 17.78 20.18
N VAL A 490 -9.79 16.80 20.75
CA VAL A 490 -8.39 16.87 21.21
C VAL A 490 -7.51 15.98 20.34
N CYS A 491 -6.32 16.48 19.98
CA CYS A 491 -5.29 15.69 19.31
C CYS A 491 -4.92 14.47 20.15
N GLN A 492 -4.91 13.30 19.52
CA GLN A 492 -4.64 12.04 20.20
C GLN A 492 -4.20 10.97 19.20
N PRO A 493 -3.41 9.96 19.64
CA PRO A 493 -2.95 8.91 18.75
C PRO A 493 -4.10 8.05 18.22
N TYR A 494 -3.93 7.50 17.01
CA TYR A 494 -4.74 6.38 16.56
C TYR A 494 -4.20 5.07 17.15
N ILE A 495 -4.98 4.45 18.02
CA ILE A 495 -4.66 3.13 18.58
C ILE A 495 -5.20 2.08 17.61
N ARG A 496 -4.30 1.42 16.87
CA ARG A 496 -4.66 0.29 16.01
C ARG A 496 -5.10 -0.89 16.88
N PRO A 497 -6.16 -1.62 16.48
CA PRO A 497 -6.47 -2.92 17.07
C PRO A 497 -5.26 -3.87 16.95
N LEU A 498 -5.06 -4.71 17.97
CA LEU A 498 -4.10 -5.81 17.87
C LEU A 498 -4.57 -6.82 16.80
N PRO A 499 -3.68 -7.67 16.23
CA PRO A 499 -4.07 -8.65 15.22
C PRO A 499 -5.24 -9.56 15.67
N GLU A 500 -5.22 -10.01 16.92
CA GLU A 500 -6.31 -10.80 17.52
C GLU A 500 -7.65 -10.04 17.57
N GLU A 501 -7.61 -8.74 17.89
CA GLU A 501 -8.80 -7.88 17.89
C GLU A 501 -9.26 -7.59 16.46
N ALA A 502 -8.31 -7.41 15.53
CA ALA A 502 -8.59 -7.21 14.11
C ALA A 502 -9.27 -8.45 13.51
N LEU A 503 -8.89 -9.65 13.93
CA LEU A 503 -9.55 -10.93 13.60
C LEU A 503 -11.00 -10.93 14.11
N GLN A 504 -11.22 -10.60 15.39
CA GLN A 504 -12.56 -10.54 15.98
C GLN A 504 -13.48 -9.50 15.31
N ILE A 505 -12.92 -8.38 14.88
CA ILE A 505 -13.65 -7.31 14.17
C ILE A 505 -13.96 -7.73 12.71
N GLY A 506 -13.39 -8.83 12.22
CA GLY A 506 -13.47 -9.28 10.83
C GLY A 506 -12.67 -8.40 9.85
N SER A 507 -11.77 -7.56 10.39
CA SER A 507 -10.85 -6.72 9.61
C SER A 507 -9.55 -7.45 9.27
N LEU A 508 -9.28 -8.58 9.92
CA LEU A 508 -8.29 -9.57 9.56
C LEU A 508 -9.04 -10.90 9.41
N GLN A 509 -8.72 -11.70 8.40
CA GLN A 509 -9.20 -13.08 8.30
C GLN A 509 -8.02 -14.02 8.54
N LEU A 510 -8.26 -15.14 9.23
CA LEU A 510 -7.28 -16.22 9.35
C LEU A 510 -6.92 -16.71 7.94
N LYS A 511 -5.63 -16.84 7.67
CA LYS A 511 -5.16 -17.46 6.40
C LYS A 511 -5.72 -18.89 6.36
N LYS A 512 -6.06 -19.41 5.17
CA LYS A 512 -6.57 -20.78 4.96
C LYS A 512 -5.71 -21.84 5.68
N LYS A 513 -4.40 -21.58 5.79
CA LYS A 513 -3.39 -22.34 6.55
C LYS A 513 -3.64 -22.43 8.07
N ASP A 514 -4.10 -21.37 8.73
CA ASP A 514 -4.31 -21.37 10.19
C ASP A 514 -5.60 -22.09 10.56
N LYS A 515 -6.64 -21.99 9.71
CA LYS A 515 -7.84 -22.85 9.78
C LYS A 515 -7.48 -24.32 9.63
N LEU A 516 -6.63 -24.65 8.65
CA LEU A 516 -6.14 -26.01 8.42
C LEU A 516 -5.20 -26.52 9.54
N ALA A 517 -4.47 -25.64 10.22
CA ALA A 517 -3.60 -26.00 11.35
C ALA A 517 -4.39 -26.24 12.64
N GLU A 518 -5.45 -25.47 12.86
CA GLU A 518 -6.41 -25.68 13.95
C GLU A 518 -7.23 -26.97 13.71
N GLU A 519 -7.63 -27.23 12.46
CA GLU A 519 -8.23 -28.50 12.03
C GLU A 519 -7.23 -29.68 12.15
N ALA A 520 -5.95 -29.49 11.81
CA ALA A 520 -4.93 -30.52 11.93
C ALA A 520 -4.60 -30.86 13.40
N GLN A 521 -4.62 -29.89 14.32
CA GLN A 521 -4.46 -30.17 15.76
C GLN A 521 -5.62 -30.99 16.33
N ILE A 522 -6.84 -30.81 15.81
CA ILE A 522 -8.03 -31.61 16.15
C ILE A 522 -7.94 -33.02 15.54
N ILE A 523 -7.32 -33.15 14.35
CA ILE A 523 -7.08 -34.44 13.69
C ILE A 523 -5.98 -35.24 14.40
N ASP A 524 -4.92 -34.59 14.88
CA ASP A 524 -3.81 -35.26 15.59
C ASP A 524 -4.26 -35.84 16.94
N THR A 525 -5.21 -35.18 17.63
CA THR A 525 -5.83 -35.71 18.85
C THR A 525 -6.81 -36.88 18.59
N LYS A 526 -7.26 -37.07 17.35
CA LYS A 526 -8.14 -38.19 16.94
C LYS A 526 -7.39 -39.34 16.24
N ALA A 527 -6.21 -39.09 15.66
CA ALA A 527 -5.39 -40.09 15.00
C ALA A 527 -4.81 -41.14 15.97
N ASP A 528 -4.61 -40.78 17.24
CA ASP A 528 -4.23 -41.73 18.30
C ASP A 528 -5.40 -42.63 18.77
N ALA A 529 -6.64 -42.37 18.33
CA ALA A 529 -7.84 -43.05 18.82
C ALA A 529 -8.51 -44.01 17.80
N VAL A 530 -8.06 -44.08 16.54
CA VAL A 530 -8.71 -44.87 15.49
C VAL A 530 -7.69 -45.69 14.70
N ASN A 531 -6.96 -46.57 15.37
CA ASN A 531 -6.33 -47.72 14.74
C ASN A 531 -7.21 -48.96 15.00
N GLY A 532 -8.20 -49.16 14.13
CA GLY A 532 -9.09 -50.31 14.20
C GLY A 532 -10.03 -50.39 13.00
N GLU A 533 -9.75 -51.36 12.13
CA GLU A 533 -10.69 -52.05 11.23
C GLU A 533 -10.96 -51.52 9.80
N GLN A 534 -10.34 -52.26 8.87
CA GLN A 534 -10.91 -52.98 7.71
C GLN A 534 -10.98 -52.37 6.30
N GLU A 535 -10.29 -53.11 5.43
CA GLU A 535 -10.35 -53.21 3.97
C GLU A 535 -11.74 -53.58 3.42
N ASN A 536 -12.15 -52.96 2.31
CA ASN A 536 -12.47 -53.58 1.00
C ASN A 536 -13.46 -52.73 0.20
N ARG A 537 -13.08 -52.32 -1.02
CA ARG A 537 -13.78 -52.64 -2.29
C ARG A 537 -13.13 -51.90 -3.47
N ASN A 538 -12.52 -52.69 -4.36
CA ASN A 538 -12.13 -52.29 -5.71
C ASN A 538 -13.34 -52.34 -6.66
N GLY A 539 -13.36 -51.42 -7.63
CA GLY A 539 -13.83 -51.67 -9.00
C GLY A 539 -14.98 -50.80 -9.51
N ALA A 540 -14.69 -49.87 -10.42
CA ALA A 540 -15.33 -49.75 -11.74
C ALA A 540 -14.74 -48.56 -12.53
N LEU A 541 -14.09 -48.90 -13.63
CA LEU A 541 -13.66 -48.01 -14.72
C LEU A 541 -14.85 -47.78 -15.67
N ILE A 542 -14.86 -46.63 -16.36
CA ILE A 542 -15.69 -46.25 -17.53
C ILE A 542 -17.08 -45.66 -17.22
N ARG A 543 -17.17 -44.32 -17.21
CA ARG A 543 -18.26 -43.57 -17.87
C ARG A 543 -17.71 -42.36 -18.61
N SER A 544 -18.06 -42.35 -19.89
CA SER A 544 -17.86 -41.38 -20.95
C SER A 544 -18.57 -40.05 -20.72
N PHE A 545 -17.93 -38.96 -21.15
CA PHE A 545 -18.50 -37.79 -21.82
C PHE A 545 -19.98 -37.46 -21.54
N GLU A 546 -20.20 -36.74 -20.45
CA GLU A 546 -21.30 -35.79 -20.26
C GLU A 546 -20.66 -34.46 -19.80
N PRO A 547 -21.25 -33.29 -20.15
CA PRO A 547 -20.63 -32.00 -19.90
C PRO A 547 -20.47 -31.84 -18.39
N ALA A 548 -19.22 -31.90 -17.93
CA ALA A 548 -18.90 -31.58 -16.55
C ALA A 548 -19.41 -30.16 -16.29
N ASN A 549 -20.35 -30.05 -15.36
CA ASN A 549 -20.54 -28.83 -14.58
C ASN A 549 -19.16 -28.50 -13.99
N ASP A 550 -18.39 -27.70 -14.72
CA ASP A 550 -17.09 -27.20 -14.30
C ASP A 550 -17.36 -26.14 -13.23
N LYS A 551 -17.60 -26.61 -12.02
CA LYS A 551 -17.70 -25.82 -10.80
C LYS A 551 -16.40 -25.99 -10.00
N GLY A 552 -15.28 -25.68 -10.66
CA GLY A 552 -13.98 -25.53 -10.02
C GLY A 552 -13.58 -24.06 -10.05
N ASP A 553 -13.47 -23.46 -8.86
CA ASP A 553 -12.70 -22.26 -8.56
C ASP A 553 -12.73 -21.11 -9.61
N ARG A 554 -13.76 -20.25 -9.54
CA ARG A 554 -13.71 -18.87 -10.07
C ARG A 554 -12.77 -17.96 -9.26
N ASN A 555 -11.63 -18.45 -8.79
CA ASN A 555 -10.83 -17.76 -7.76
C ASN A 555 -9.45 -17.32 -8.25
N ASN A 556 -9.25 -16.00 -8.12
CA ASN A 556 -7.97 -15.27 -8.13
C ASN A 556 -7.26 -15.04 -9.46
N ILE A 557 -8.00 -14.53 -10.46
CA ILE A 557 -7.38 -13.59 -11.39
C ILE A 557 -8.06 -12.23 -11.28
N THR A 558 -7.51 -11.36 -10.42
CA THR A 558 -7.69 -9.92 -10.58
C THR A 558 -6.93 -9.51 -11.85
N ILE A 559 -7.47 -9.83 -13.02
CA ILE A 559 -7.03 -9.19 -14.25
C ILE A 559 -7.64 -7.80 -14.20
N THR A 560 -6.84 -6.77 -13.91
CA THR A 560 -7.09 -5.48 -14.54
C THR A 560 -6.85 -5.74 -16.01
N PRO A 561 -7.87 -5.81 -16.88
CA PRO A 561 -7.61 -5.94 -18.29
C PRO A 561 -6.82 -4.70 -18.68
N ASP A 562 -5.59 -4.95 -19.11
CA ASP A 562 -4.78 -3.91 -19.73
C ASP A 562 -5.64 -3.29 -20.85
N PRO A 563 -5.83 -1.96 -20.91
CA PRO A 563 -6.53 -1.29 -22.01
C PRO A 563 -5.94 -1.61 -23.40
N SER A 564 -4.85 -2.37 -23.48
CA SER A 564 -4.33 -2.99 -24.70
C SER A 564 -5.13 -4.21 -25.23
N LEU A 565 -6.10 -4.76 -24.48
CA LEU A 565 -6.87 -5.98 -24.80
C LEU A 565 -7.83 -5.90 -25.99
N GLY A 566 -7.94 -4.74 -26.64
CA GLY A 566 -8.85 -4.55 -27.78
C GLY A 566 -8.30 -4.93 -29.15
N ASP A 567 -7.04 -5.38 -29.27
CA ASP A 567 -6.41 -5.52 -30.59
C ASP A 567 -5.61 -6.82 -30.74
N SER A 568 -6.27 -7.86 -31.26
CA SER A 568 -5.62 -9.12 -31.64
C SER A 568 -4.46 -8.93 -32.62
N SER A 569 -4.43 -7.82 -33.38
CA SER A 569 -3.33 -7.48 -34.29
C SER A 569 -2.04 -7.09 -33.55
N ARG A 570 -2.14 -6.55 -32.33
CA ARG A 570 -0.97 -6.23 -31.48
C ARG A 570 -0.36 -7.48 -30.84
N VAL A 571 -1.16 -8.47 -30.46
CA VAL A 571 -0.66 -9.73 -29.86
C VAL A 571 0.15 -10.55 -30.86
N GLY A 572 -0.30 -10.61 -32.12
CA GLY A 572 0.44 -11.30 -33.20
C GLY A 572 1.85 -10.74 -33.44
N SER A 573 2.08 -9.44 -33.18
CA SER A 573 3.40 -8.81 -33.32
C SER A 573 4.43 -9.18 -32.25
N ARG A 574 4.00 -9.85 -31.17
CA ARG A 574 4.83 -10.22 -30.01
C ARG A 574 5.18 -11.72 -29.96
N ILE A 575 4.76 -12.51 -30.95
CA ILE A 575 5.02 -13.96 -31.00
C ILE A 575 6.51 -14.19 -31.34
N PRO A 576 7.30 -14.84 -30.47
CA PRO A 576 8.71 -15.13 -30.74
C PRO A 576 8.85 -16.13 -31.90
N THR A 577 9.72 -15.84 -32.88
CA THR A 577 9.95 -16.70 -34.06
C THR A 577 10.85 -17.92 -33.79
N SER A 578 11.52 -17.99 -32.64
CA SER A 578 12.21 -19.20 -32.18
C SER A 578 12.51 -19.15 -30.67
N ALA A 579 11.67 -19.79 -29.86
CA ALA A 579 12.03 -20.15 -28.49
C ALA A 579 11.67 -21.63 -28.29
N LYS A 580 12.65 -22.42 -27.80
CA LYS A 580 12.37 -23.78 -27.32
C LYS A 580 11.58 -23.63 -26.02
N ASP A 581 10.31 -23.97 -26.09
CA ASP A 581 9.43 -24.07 -24.93
C ASP A 581 9.73 -25.38 -24.19
N THR A 582 9.98 -25.31 -22.89
CA THR A 582 10.37 -26.47 -22.06
C THR A 582 9.17 -27.16 -21.41
N ARG A 583 7.94 -26.77 -21.74
CA ARG A 583 6.71 -27.32 -21.16
C ARG A 583 6.31 -28.64 -21.85
N PRO A 584 5.88 -29.66 -21.08
CA PRO A 584 5.68 -31.02 -21.61
C PRO A 584 4.56 -31.11 -22.68
N TYR A 585 3.54 -30.26 -22.60
CA TYR A 585 2.44 -30.20 -23.58
C TYR A 585 2.73 -29.29 -24.79
N ASN A 586 3.85 -28.56 -24.81
CA ASN A 586 4.11 -27.52 -25.82
C ASN A 586 5.23 -27.93 -26.78
N HIS A 587 5.06 -29.07 -27.42
CA HIS A 587 5.95 -29.54 -28.47
C HIS A 587 5.80 -28.64 -29.71
N GLN A 588 6.78 -27.75 -29.91
CA GLN A 588 6.94 -26.84 -31.06
C GLN A 588 5.85 -25.77 -31.23
N ARG A 589 6.07 -24.61 -30.58
CA ARG A 589 5.42 -23.35 -30.95
C ARG A 589 5.60 -23.09 -32.45
N CYS A 590 4.48 -23.02 -33.17
CA CYS A 590 4.43 -22.77 -34.59
C CYS A 590 3.76 -21.42 -34.80
N ALA A 591 4.54 -20.40 -35.18
CA ALA A 591 4.04 -19.03 -35.35
C ALA A 591 2.84 -18.97 -36.30
N ASP A 592 2.86 -19.73 -37.40
CA ASP A 592 1.74 -19.80 -38.36
C ASP A 592 0.46 -20.35 -37.72
N ARG A 593 0.58 -21.32 -36.80
CA ARG A 593 -0.54 -21.92 -36.09
C ARG A 593 -1.10 -20.97 -35.03
N GLU A 594 -0.23 -20.31 -34.26
CA GLU A 594 -0.66 -19.33 -33.25
C GLU A 594 -1.33 -18.11 -33.90
N ILE A 595 -0.79 -17.62 -35.03
CA ILE A 595 -1.40 -16.57 -35.84
C ILE A 595 -2.77 -17.03 -36.39
N SER A 596 -2.88 -18.28 -36.82
CA SER A 596 -4.15 -18.87 -37.29
C SER A 596 -5.20 -18.91 -36.17
N ASP A 597 -4.83 -19.36 -34.97
CA ASP A 597 -5.74 -19.40 -33.81
C ASP A 597 -6.23 -17.99 -33.40
N LEU A 598 -5.32 -17.01 -33.37
CA LEU A 598 -5.68 -15.60 -33.09
C LEU A 598 -6.57 -15.00 -34.19
N THR A 599 -6.35 -15.39 -35.44
CA THR A 599 -7.20 -14.97 -36.57
C THR A 599 -8.60 -15.59 -36.46
N LYS A 600 -8.69 -16.87 -36.09
CA LYS A 600 -9.96 -17.56 -35.80
C LYS A 600 -10.71 -16.87 -34.65
N ALA A 601 -10.02 -16.56 -33.54
CA ALA A 601 -10.60 -15.82 -32.42
C ALA A 601 -11.11 -14.44 -32.82
N THR A 602 -10.34 -13.69 -33.62
CA THR A 602 -10.77 -12.38 -34.14
C THR A 602 -12.03 -12.47 -35.01
N THR A 603 -12.15 -13.54 -35.80
CA THR A 603 -13.33 -13.80 -36.64
C THR A 603 -14.56 -14.08 -35.78
N VAL A 604 -14.39 -14.91 -34.74
CA VAL A 604 -15.42 -15.20 -33.75
C VAL A 604 -15.85 -13.93 -33.03
N PHE A 605 -14.93 -13.11 -32.52
CA PHE A 605 -15.26 -11.88 -31.79
C PHE A 605 -16.13 -10.91 -32.61
N LYS A 606 -15.86 -10.77 -33.92
CA LYS A 606 -16.71 -9.96 -34.82
C LYS A 606 -18.14 -10.49 -34.95
N ILE A 607 -18.32 -11.81 -34.84
CA ILE A 607 -19.63 -12.47 -34.90
C ILE A 607 -20.31 -12.43 -33.52
N LEU A 608 -19.57 -12.63 -32.43
CA LEU A 608 -20.05 -12.45 -31.05
C LEU A 608 -20.68 -11.05 -30.86
N GLU A 609 -20.02 -10.01 -31.37
CA GLU A 609 -20.47 -8.62 -31.28
C GLU A 609 -21.73 -8.35 -32.13
N SER A 610 -21.89 -9.02 -33.28
CA SER A 610 -22.92 -8.67 -34.27
C SER A 610 -24.13 -9.61 -34.33
N GLN A 611 -24.03 -10.85 -33.82
CA GLN A 611 -25.07 -11.88 -34.03
C GLN A 611 -25.60 -12.55 -32.76
N HIS A 612 -24.89 -12.52 -31.62
CA HIS A 612 -25.39 -13.18 -30.41
C HIS A 612 -26.31 -12.25 -29.60
N PRO A 613 -27.63 -12.52 -29.56
CA PRO A 613 -28.61 -11.59 -28.99
C PRO A 613 -28.39 -11.32 -27.50
N GLY A 614 -27.81 -12.27 -26.75
CA GLY A 614 -27.49 -12.09 -25.33
C GLY A 614 -26.20 -11.30 -25.06
N LEU A 615 -25.22 -11.34 -25.98
CA LEU A 615 -23.91 -10.71 -25.78
C LEU A 615 -23.94 -9.25 -26.23
N ALA A 616 -24.65 -8.96 -27.33
CA ALA A 616 -24.81 -7.59 -27.82
C ALA A 616 -25.42 -6.65 -26.75
N LEU A 617 -26.32 -7.16 -25.91
CA LEU A 617 -26.95 -6.40 -24.83
C LEU A 617 -25.95 -5.99 -23.72
N ILE A 618 -24.99 -6.85 -23.41
CA ILE A 618 -24.02 -6.69 -22.31
C ILE A 618 -22.62 -6.29 -22.80
N SER A 619 -22.46 -6.04 -24.11
CA SER A 619 -21.21 -5.58 -24.73
C SER A 619 -21.03 -4.07 -24.69
N ASN A 620 -22.00 -3.34 -24.15
CA ASN A 620 -21.93 -1.89 -24.04
C ASN A 620 -20.75 -1.45 -23.16
N PRO A 621 -20.00 -0.40 -23.57
CA PRO A 621 -18.92 0.14 -22.78
C PRO A 621 -19.48 0.76 -21.50
N ILE A 622 -19.21 0.11 -20.37
CA ILE A 622 -19.68 0.51 -19.05
C ILE A 622 -18.50 0.60 -18.10
N LEU A 623 -18.60 1.52 -17.15
CA LEU A 623 -17.71 1.58 -16.00
C LEU A 623 -18.31 0.69 -14.91
N TRP A 624 -17.64 -0.41 -14.57
CA TRP A 624 -18.10 -1.35 -13.54
C TRP A 624 -17.03 -1.58 -12.47
N HIS A 625 -17.43 -1.70 -11.22
CA HIS A 625 -16.49 -1.97 -10.12
C HIS A 625 -16.11 -3.45 -10.08
N THR A 626 -14.88 -3.79 -10.44
CA THR A 626 -14.41 -5.17 -10.57
C THR A 626 -13.98 -5.80 -9.25
N ASP A 627 -13.80 -5.00 -8.18
CA ASP A 627 -13.28 -5.44 -6.88
C ASP A 627 -14.20 -5.10 -5.70
N LEU A 628 -15.43 -5.62 -5.73
CA LEU A 628 -16.41 -5.39 -4.66
C LEU A 628 -16.21 -6.36 -3.49
N HIS A 629 -15.55 -5.87 -2.45
CA HIS A 629 -15.44 -6.53 -1.15
C HIS A 629 -15.87 -5.59 -0.01
N LEU A 630 -16.05 -6.14 1.20
CA LEU A 630 -16.58 -5.39 2.35
C LEU A 630 -15.72 -4.16 2.74
N GLY A 631 -14.46 -4.12 2.34
CA GLY A 631 -13.57 -2.96 2.57
C GLY A 631 -13.84 -1.79 1.64
N ASN A 632 -14.48 -2.05 0.49
CA ASN A 632 -14.77 -1.05 -0.54
C ASN A 632 -16.22 -0.55 -0.51
N ILE A 633 -17.08 -1.10 0.36
CA ILE A 633 -18.51 -0.74 0.47
C ILE A 633 -18.77 -0.06 1.81
N PHE A 634 -19.29 1.17 1.77
CA PHE A 634 -19.74 1.90 2.94
C PHE A 634 -21.26 1.94 3.00
N VAL A 635 -21.82 1.68 4.18
CA VAL A 635 -23.27 1.71 4.45
C VAL A 635 -23.65 2.80 5.44
N SER A 636 -24.93 3.20 5.45
CA SER A 636 -25.45 4.19 6.38
C SER A 636 -25.43 3.65 7.81
N GLU A 637 -25.05 4.50 8.77
CA GLU A 637 -25.09 4.15 10.20
C GLU A 637 -26.52 4.08 10.74
N GLN A 638 -27.45 4.83 10.13
CA GLN A 638 -28.86 4.86 10.53
C GLN A 638 -29.64 3.68 9.93
N ASP A 639 -29.26 3.27 8.71
CA ASP A 639 -29.85 2.14 8.01
C ASP A 639 -28.75 1.36 7.25
N PRO A 640 -28.17 0.31 7.86
CA PRO A 640 -27.11 -0.48 7.24
C PRO A 640 -27.51 -1.20 5.95
N THR A 641 -28.79 -1.17 5.56
CA THR A 641 -29.25 -1.69 4.26
C THR A 641 -28.99 -0.72 3.11
N GLN A 642 -28.65 0.53 3.41
CA GLN A 642 -28.34 1.57 2.42
C GLN A 642 -26.84 1.70 2.19
N ILE A 643 -26.39 1.50 0.96
CA ILE A 643 -25.01 1.78 0.54
C ILE A 643 -24.86 3.29 0.33
N VAL A 644 -23.94 3.93 1.07
CA VAL A 644 -23.68 5.38 0.99
C VAL A 644 -22.48 5.72 0.10
N SER A 645 -21.51 4.80 -0.04
CA SER A 645 -20.33 5.04 -0.88
C SER A 645 -19.65 3.73 -1.28
N ILE A 646 -18.97 3.76 -2.43
CA ILE A 646 -18.07 2.70 -2.91
C ILE A 646 -16.73 3.36 -3.25
N ILE A 647 -15.61 2.78 -2.83
CA ILE A 647 -14.24 3.29 -3.06
C ILE A 647 -13.40 2.29 -3.87
N ASP A 648 -12.14 2.61 -4.14
CA ASP A 648 -11.19 1.79 -4.92
C ASP A 648 -11.47 1.80 -6.43
N TRP A 649 -11.86 2.96 -6.95
CA TRP A 649 -12.07 3.15 -8.38
C TRP A 649 -10.77 3.28 -9.19
N GLN A 650 -9.61 3.29 -8.52
CA GLN A 650 -8.31 3.33 -9.19
C GLN A 650 -8.09 2.04 -10.00
N PHE A 651 -7.58 2.16 -11.22
CA PHE A 651 -7.32 1.05 -12.15
C PHE A 651 -8.56 0.38 -12.78
N ILE A 652 -9.77 0.95 -12.60
CA ILE A 652 -10.95 0.55 -13.37
C ILE A 652 -10.85 1.10 -14.80
N PHE A 653 -11.32 0.32 -15.77
CA PHE A 653 -11.40 0.67 -17.18
C PHE A 653 -12.86 0.69 -17.64
N ILE A 654 -13.12 1.30 -18.80
CA ILE A 654 -14.44 1.22 -19.45
C ILE A 654 -14.36 0.11 -20.49
N GLY A 655 -15.24 -0.87 -20.41
CA GLY A 655 -15.30 -1.98 -21.36
C GLY A 655 -16.64 -2.69 -21.36
N PRO A 656 -16.78 -3.81 -22.10
CA PRO A 656 -17.96 -4.66 -22.05
C PRO A 656 -18.29 -5.10 -20.62
N LEU A 657 -19.57 -5.08 -20.23
CA LEU A 657 -20.00 -5.44 -18.88
C LEU A 657 -19.63 -6.89 -18.55
N PHE A 658 -19.79 -7.81 -19.49
CA PHE A 658 -19.53 -9.24 -19.27
C PHE A 658 -18.06 -9.59 -19.03
N LEU A 659 -17.12 -8.70 -19.39
CA LEU A 659 -15.70 -8.84 -19.07
C LEU A 659 -15.34 -8.27 -17.69
N GLN A 660 -16.25 -7.55 -17.05
CA GLN A 660 -16.02 -6.84 -15.80
C GLN A 660 -16.85 -7.39 -14.62
N VAL A 661 -18.03 -7.94 -14.90
CA VAL A 661 -18.92 -8.44 -13.85
C VAL A 661 -18.34 -9.68 -13.20
N ASN A 662 -18.04 -9.55 -11.92
CA ASN A 662 -17.67 -10.64 -11.04
C ASN A 662 -18.64 -10.71 -9.86
N TRP A 663 -18.71 -11.89 -9.23
CA TRP A 663 -19.35 -12.00 -7.93
C TRP A 663 -18.58 -11.15 -6.92
N PRO A 664 -19.25 -10.32 -6.09
CA PRO A 664 -18.60 -9.71 -4.95
C PRO A 664 -17.95 -10.78 -4.08
N GLU A 665 -16.78 -10.48 -3.51
CA GLU A 665 -15.93 -11.49 -2.83
C GLU A 665 -16.73 -12.27 -1.76
N PHE A 666 -17.53 -11.56 -0.97
CA PHE A 666 -18.35 -12.12 0.11
C PHE A 666 -19.64 -12.81 -0.36
N LEU A 667 -19.87 -12.90 -1.68
CA LEU A 667 -21.03 -13.54 -2.31
C LEU A 667 -20.62 -14.62 -3.31
N GLN A 668 -19.36 -15.01 -3.36
CA GLN A 668 -18.88 -15.99 -4.34
C GLN A 668 -19.62 -17.33 -4.20
N PRO A 669 -20.15 -17.90 -5.31
CA PRO A 669 -20.72 -19.23 -5.31
C PRO A 669 -19.68 -20.29 -4.95
N ASN A 670 -20.05 -21.24 -4.10
CA ASN A 670 -19.25 -22.44 -3.85
C ASN A 670 -19.46 -23.50 -4.96
N ASP A 671 -18.65 -24.55 -4.93
CA ASP A 671 -18.66 -25.63 -5.93
C ASP A 671 -20.00 -26.38 -5.97
N GLU A 672 -20.78 -26.34 -4.89
CA GLU A 672 -22.09 -27.00 -4.81
C GLU A 672 -23.24 -26.08 -5.28
N TYR A 673 -22.98 -24.79 -5.51
CA TYR A 673 -24.01 -23.79 -5.79
C TYR A 673 -24.72 -24.02 -7.13
N VAL A 674 -26.04 -24.19 -7.10
CA VAL A 674 -26.86 -24.39 -8.31
C VAL A 674 -27.43 -23.06 -8.78
N TYR A 675 -27.16 -22.66 -10.02
CA TYR A 675 -27.70 -21.44 -10.64
C TYR A 675 -29.22 -21.53 -10.88
N GLY A 676 -29.90 -20.38 -10.95
CA GLY A 676 -31.33 -20.28 -11.22
C GLY A 676 -32.22 -20.34 -9.97
N VAL A 677 -33.52 -20.52 -10.16
CA VAL A 677 -34.55 -20.45 -9.10
C VAL A 677 -34.62 -21.77 -8.32
N VAL A 678 -33.52 -22.14 -7.67
CA VAL A 678 -33.38 -23.32 -6.82
C VAL A 678 -33.11 -22.88 -5.39
N GLN A 679 -33.89 -23.39 -4.45
CA GLN A 679 -33.70 -23.10 -3.02
C GLN A 679 -32.55 -23.97 -2.48
N PRO A 680 -31.49 -23.39 -1.90
CA PRO A 680 -30.43 -24.16 -1.24
C PRO A 680 -30.99 -25.00 -0.09
N GLN A 681 -30.64 -26.28 -0.07
CA GLN A 681 -31.05 -27.25 0.96
C GLN A 681 -29.83 -27.77 1.72
N LEU A 682 -30.05 -28.36 2.88
CA LEU A 682 -29.00 -29.14 3.56
C LEU A 682 -28.73 -30.45 2.79
N PRO A 683 -27.53 -31.04 2.93
CA PRO A 683 -27.23 -32.36 2.39
C PRO A 683 -28.23 -33.42 2.86
N ASN A 684 -28.49 -34.43 2.02
CA ASN A 684 -29.47 -35.48 2.33
C ASN A 684 -29.07 -36.35 3.54
N ASP A 685 -27.77 -36.40 3.84
CA ASP A 685 -27.14 -37.13 4.94
C ASP A 685 -26.88 -36.25 6.17
N PHE A 686 -27.42 -35.03 6.21
CA PHE A 686 -27.18 -34.04 7.28
C PHE A 686 -27.36 -34.60 8.70
N GLU A 687 -28.38 -35.43 8.93
CA GLU A 687 -28.65 -36.01 10.25
C GLU A 687 -27.55 -36.96 10.74
N THR A 688 -26.80 -37.54 9.81
CA THR A 688 -25.72 -38.51 10.06
C THR A 688 -24.34 -37.87 10.22
N LEU A 689 -24.23 -36.57 9.92
CA LEU A 689 -23.00 -35.79 10.08
C LEU A 689 -22.68 -35.52 11.55
N ASP A 690 -21.40 -35.32 11.86
CA ASP A 690 -20.98 -34.89 13.19
C ASP A 690 -21.32 -33.41 13.48
N GLU A 691 -21.17 -32.95 14.72
CA GLU A 691 -21.56 -31.59 15.10
C GLU A 691 -20.74 -30.48 14.43
N ALA A 692 -19.50 -30.77 14.01
CA ALA A 692 -18.67 -29.80 13.29
C ALA A 692 -19.10 -29.74 11.81
N GLU A 693 -19.33 -30.91 11.20
CA GLU A 693 -19.83 -31.05 9.83
C GLU A 693 -21.24 -30.48 9.67
N LYS A 694 -22.13 -30.67 10.66
CA LYS A 694 -23.46 -30.04 10.69
C LYS A 694 -23.37 -28.52 10.69
N LYS A 695 -22.47 -27.95 11.52
CA LYS A 695 -22.26 -26.50 11.54
C LYS A 695 -21.73 -25.98 10.20
N LEU A 696 -20.81 -26.71 9.58
CA LEU A 696 -20.28 -26.37 8.26
C LEU A 696 -21.37 -26.43 7.18
N ALA A 697 -22.16 -27.51 7.14
CA ALA A 697 -23.27 -27.67 6.19
C ALA A 697 -24.34 -26.58 6.35
N ILE A 698 -24.64 -26.15 7.59
CA ILE A 698 -25.51 -25.01 7.86
C ILE A 698 -24.89 -23.71 7.32
N SER A 699 -23.59 -23.48 7.54
CA SER A 699 -22.88 -22.30 7.03
C SER A 699 -22.92 -22.25 5.51
N ILE A 700 -22.54 -23.34 4.84
CA ILE A 700 -22.54 -23.48 3.37
C ILE A 700 -23.92 -23.18 2.80
N ARG A 701 -24.99 -23.73 3.40
CA ARG A 701 -26.37 -23.44 2.98
C ARG A 701 -26.72 -21.97 3.18
N ASN A 702 -26.36 -21.38 4.31
CA ASN A 702 -26.66 -19.97 4.60
C ASN A 702 -25.95 -19.04 3.61
N ASP A 703 -24.68 -19.29 3.31
CA ASP A 703 -23.91 -18.54 2.31
C ASP A 703 -24.57 -18.67 0.93
N ALA A 704 -24.94 -19.90 0.53
CA ALA A 704 -25.67 -20.14 -0.70
C ALA A 704 -27.01 -19.39 -0.76
N ILE A 705 -27.73 -19.22 0.35
CA ILE A 705 -28.97 -18.42 0.42
C ILE A 705 -28.68 -16.93 0.16
N VAL A 706 -27.59 -16.39 0.71
CA VAL A 706 -27.21 -14.98 0.50
C VAL A 706 -26.77 -14.77 -0.96
N THR A 707 -25.92 -15.65 -1.51
CA THR A 707 -25.54 -15.65 -2.92
C THR A 707 -26.76 -15.76 -3.84
N LYS A 708 -27.71 -16.65 -3.52
CA LYS A 708 -28.99 -16.80 -4.24
C LYS A 708 -29.82 -15.53 -4.21
N SER A 709 -29.84 -14.86 -3.07
CA SER A 709 -30.54 -13.59 -2.94
C SER A 709 -29.95 -12.53 -3.86
N TYR A 710 -28.62 -12.44 -3.97
CA TYR A 710 -27.97 -11.54 -4.91
C TYR A 710 -28.25 -11.90 -6.38
N GLU A 711 -28.20 -13.19 -6.74
CA GLU A 711 -28.53 -13.66 -8.09
C GLU A 711 -29.96 -13.25 -8.49
N LEU A 712 -30.94 -13.56 -7.64
CA LEU A 712 -32.35 -13.25 -7.88
C LEU A 712 -32.64 -11.74 -7.85
N ARG A 713 -31.96 -10.98 -6.99
CA ARG A 713 -32.08 -9.51 -6.99
C ARG A 713 -31.47 -8.91 -8.24
N SER A 714 -30.36 -9.44 -8.72
CA SER A 714 -29.76 -9.03 -10.00
C SER A 714 -30.73 -9.29 -11.15
N SER A 715 -31.40 -10.44 -11.20
CA SER A 715 -32.36 -10.74 -12.28
C SER A 715 -33.56 -9.79 -12.30
N LEU A 716 -33.97 -9.29 -11.13
CA LEU A 716 -35.09 -8.35 -10.99
C LEU A 716 -34.72 -6.90 -11.26
N HIS A 717 -33.54 -6.46 -10.80
CA HIS A 717 -33.16 -5.04 -10.77
C HIS A 717 -32.06 -4.65 -11.77
N CYS A 718 -31.21 -5.60 -12.17
CA CYS A 718 -30.11 -5.34 -13.09
C CYS A 718 -29.90 -6.54 -14.03
N LYS A 719 -30.79 -6.67 -15.02
CA LYS A 719 -30.82 -7.81 -15.95
C LYS A 719 -29.49 -8.02 -16.65
N ASP A 720 -28.79 -6.95 -17.01
CA ASP A 720 -27.50 -7.02 -17.69
C ASP A 720 -26.41 -7.69 -16.84
N VAL A 721 -26.39 -7.41 -15.52
CA VAL A 721 -25.50 -8.07 -14.56
C VAL A 721 -25.88 -9.53 -14.39
N TYR A 722 -27.17 -9.83 -14.26
CA TYR A 722 -27.65 -11.21 -14.18
C TYR A 722 -27.30 -12.02 -15.44
N HIS A 723 -27.47 -11.45 -16.63
CA HIS A 723 -27.09 -12.07 -17.88
C HIS A 723 -25.58 -12.27 -17.99
N SER A 724 -24.78 -11.31 -17.49
CA SER A 724 -23.32 -11.43 -17.44
C SER A 724 -22.85 -12.54 -16.48
N LEU A 725 -23.46 -12.67 -15.30
CA LEU A 725 -23.13 -13.73 -14.32
C LEU A 725 -23.47 -15.14 -14.80
N ASN A 726 -24.50 -15.26 -15.64
CA ASN A 726 -24.99 -16.51 -16.24
C ASN A 726 -24.45 -16.76 -17.65
N LEU A 727 -23.53 -15.91 -18.12
CA LEU A 727 -22.93 -16.10 -19.43
C LEU A 727 -22.08 -17.38 -19.41
N PRO A 728 -22.21 -18.27 -20.41
CA PRO A 728 -21.34 -19.44 -20.53
C PRO A 728 -19.86 -19.03 -20.45
N SER A 729 -19.10 -19.77 -19.63
CA SER A 729 -17.68 -19.48 -19.35
C SER A 729 -16.87 -19.35 -20.64
N VAL A 730 -17.17 -20.18 -21.64
CA VAL A 730 -16.50 -20.18 -22.95
C VAL A 730 -16.41 -18.80 -23.59
N PHE A 731 -17.39 -17.91 -23.39
CA PHE A 731 -17.33 -16.56 -23.93
C PHE A 731 -16.27 -15.71 -23.24
N LEU A 732 -16.28 -15.65 -21.91
CA LEU A 732 -15.30 -14.92 -21.11
C LEU A 732 -13.90 -15.50 -21.30
N GLU A 733 -13.80 -16.83 -21.22
CA GLU A 733 -12.55 -17.57 -21.28
C GLU A 733 -11.84 -17.36 -22.62
N THR A 734 -12.59 -17.28 -23.73
CA THR A 734 -12.01 -16.98 -25.04
C THR A 734 -11.30 -15.61 -25.07
N PHE A 735 -11.84 -14.59 -24.39
CA PHE A 735 -11.18 -13.27 -24.29
C PHE A 735 -9.94 -13.32 -23.39
N ILE A 736 -10.03 -14.00 -22.24
CA ILE A 736 -8.91 -14.17 -21.30
C ILE A 736 -7.74 -14.90 -21.99
N ARG A 737 -8.01 -16.08 -22.57
CA ARG A 737 -6.99 -16.91 -23.25
C ARG A 737 -6.40 -16.24 -24.48
N CYS A 738 -7.16 -15.37 -25.15
CA CYS A 738 -6.64 -14.56 -26.25
C CYS A 738 -5.60 -13.54 -25.76
N GLY A 739 -5.83 -12.91 -24.61
CA GLY A 739 -4.87 -11.99 -23.98
C GLY A 739 -3.58 -12.69 -23.50
N GLU A 740 -3.71 -13.90 -22.99
CA GLU A 740 -2.60 -14.71 -22.46
C GLU A 740 -1.75 -15.38 -23.56
N ALA A 741 -2.25 -15.45 -24.80
CA ALA A 741 -1.64 -16.19 -25.90
C ALA A 741 -0.15 -15.89 -26.14
N SER A 742 0.29 -14.64 -25.92
CA SER A 742 1.71 -14.27 -26.10
C SER A 742 2.64 -14.86 -25.04
N ALA A 743 2.15 -15.02 -23.81
CA ALA A 743 2.90 -15.54 -22.67
C ALA A 743 2.76 -17.06 -22.55
N GLU A 744 1.54 -17.58 -22.69
CA GLU A 744 1.22 -18.98 -22.41
C GLU A 744 1.13 -19.86 -23.66
N GLY A 745 0.99 -19.26 -24.85
CA GLY A 745 0.71 -19.96 -26.10
C GLY A 745 -0.80 -20.04 -26.40
N THR A 746 -1.18 -20.50 -27.59
CA THR A 746 -2.59 -20.48 -28.03
C THR A 746 -3.37 -21.77 -27.74
N LEU A 747 -2.81 -22.75 -27.03
CA LEU A 747 -3.48 -24.04 -26.80
C LEU A 747 -4.80 -23.87 -26.01
N GLY A 748 -4.79 -23.10 -24.91
CA GLY A 748 -6.00 -22.77 -24.17
C GLY A 748 -7.02 -22.03 -25.02
N LEU A 749 -6.58 -21.04 -25.81
CA LEU A 749 -7.44 -20.34 -26.76
C LEU A 749 -8.05 -21.29 -27.80
N ARG A 750 -7.27 -22.23 -28.34
CA ARG A 750 -7.71 -23.20 -29.34
C ARG A 750 -8.74 -24.16 -28.75
N ALA A 751 -8.58 -24.58 -27.49
CA ALA A 751 -9.58 -25.37 -26.79
C ALA A 751 -10.90 -24.61 -26.63
N CYS A 752 -10.86 -23.33 -26.24
CA CYS A 752 -12.05 -22.48 -26.19
C CYS A 752 -12.72 -22.34 -27.57
N LEU A 753 -11.93 -22.15 -28.65
CA LEU A 753 -12.46 -22.08 -30.01
C LEU A 753 -13.09 -23.40 -30.48
N ALA A 754 -12.51 -24.54 -30.11
CA ALA A 754 -13.07 -25.85 -30.42
C ALA A 754 -14.38 -26.10 -29.63
N GLU A 755 -14.45 -25.65 -28.39
CA GLU A 755 -15.68 -25.69 -27.60
C GLU A 755 -16.77 -24.80 -28.20
N LEU A 756 -16.43 -23.57 -28.60
CA LEU A 756 -17.33 -22.69 -29.33
C LEU A 756 -17.84 -23.32 -30.63
N TYR A 757 -16.97 -24.01 -31.38
CA TYR A 757 -17.38 -24.75 -32.58
C TYR A 757 -18.35 -25.88 -32.25
N LYS A 758 -18.05 -26.73 -31.26
CA LYS A 758 -18.91 -27.86 -30.85
C LYS A 758 -20.26 -27.38 -30.30
N ALA A 759 -20.27 -26.25 -29.61
CA ALA A 759 -21.45 -25.69 -28.95
C ALA A 759 -22.11 -24.55 -29.74
N TRP A 760 -21.74 -24.32 -30.99
CA TRP A 760 -22.16 -23.12 -31.74
C TRP A 760 -23.68 -22.95 -31.79
N ASP A 761 -24.40 -24.01 -32.16
CA ASP A 761 -25.86 -23.97 -32.25
C ASP A 761 -26.53 -23.91 -30.86
N SER A 762 -25.96 -24.60 -29.87
CA SER A 762 -26.51 -24.64 -28.50
C SER A 762 -26.27 -23.34 -27.72
N LEU A 763 -25.24 -22.58 -28.09
CA LEU A 763 -24.94 -21.26 -27.56
C LEU A 763 -25.81 -20.16 -28.18
N GLY A 764 -26.71 -20.47 -29.12
CA GLY A 764 -27.72 -19.51 -29.61
C GLY A 764 -27.25 -18.59 -30.73
N PHE A 765 -26.21 -18.97 -31.49
CA PHE A 765 -25.80 -18.24 -32.70
C PHE A 765 -26.76 -18.48 -33.87
N THR A 766 -27.01 -17.44 -34.67
CA THR A 766 -27.81 -17.55 -35.89
C THR A 766 -26.90 -17.59 -37.13
N GLY A 767 -26.62 -18.79 -37.66
CA GLY A 767 -25.82 -18.97 -38.87
C GLY A 767 -24.76 -20.06 -38.72
N GLU A 768 -24.13 -20.44 -39.83
CA GLU A 768 -23.05 -21.44 -39.83
C GLU A 768 -21.84 -20.96 -39.02
N CYS A 769 -21.22 -21.88 -38.28
CA CYS A 769 -20.02 -21.57 -37.50
C CYS A 769 -18.88 -21.13 -38.44
N PRO A 770 -18.23 -19.97 -38.20
CA PRO A 770 -17.10 -19.50 -39.00
C PRO A 770 -15.83 -20.34 -38.76
N LEU A 771 -15.84 -21.16 -37.71
CA LEU A 771 -14.76 -22.06 -37.38
C LEU A 771 -14.99 -23.39 -38.07
N SER A 772 -13.90 -23.99 -38.54
CA SER A 772 -13.88 -25.36 -39.00
C SER A 772 -12.77 -26.10 -38.28
N PHE A 773 -13.11 -27.31 -37.84
CA PHE A 773 -12.19 -28.28 -37.27
C PHE A 773 -12.51 -29.65 -37.85
N THR A 774 -11.48 -30.41 -38.21
CA THR A 774 -11.64 -31.83 -38.53
C THR A 774 -11.82 -32.65 -37.26
N ASP A 775 -12.39 -33.86 -37.36
CA ASP A 775 -12.51 -34.75 -36.21
C ASP A 775 -11.14 -35.08 -35.59
N ASP A 776 -10.12 -35.24 -36.44
CA ASP A 776 -8.74 -35.46 -36.01
C ASP A 776 -8.19 -34.23 -35.26
N GLU A 777 -8.48 -33.00 -35.72
CA GLU A 777 -8.08 -31.77 -35.03
C GLU A 777 -8.76 -31.65 -33.67
N LEU A 778 -10.06 -31.98 -33.56
CA LEU A 778 -10.78 -31.93 -32.29
C LEU A 778 -10.25 -32.95 -31.29
N GLN A 779 -9.94 -34.18 -31.74
CA GLN A 779 -9.35 -35.21 -30.89
C GLN A 779 -7.95 -34.81 -30.41
N ASN A 780 -7.15 -34.21 -31.30
CA ASN A 780 -5.82 -33.71 -30.94
C ASN A 780 -5.91 -32.57 -29.92
N ILE A 781 -6.78 -31.57 -30.15
CA ILE A 781 -6.99 -30.46 -29.22
C ILE A 781 -7.44 -30.98 -27.85
N GLU A 782 -8.33 -31.94 -27.83
CA GLU A 782 -8.83 -32.53 -26.59
C GLU A 782 -7.74 -33.29 -25.82
N SER A 783 -6.90 -34.05 -26.52
CA SER A 783 -5.75 -34.73 -25.92
C SER A 783 -4.73 -33.73 -25.39
N GLU A 784 -4.31 -32.76 -26.21
CA GLU A 784 -3.35 -31.71 -25.85
C GLU A 784 -3.88 -30.86 -24.67
N PHE A 785 -5.17 -30.51 -24.68
CA PHE A 785 -5.77 -29.70 -23.62
C PHE A 785 -5.96 -30.48 -22.31
N LYS A 786 -6.14 -31.81 -22.38
CA LYS A 786 -6.13 -32.67 -21.18
C LYS A 786 -4.75 -32.67 -20.54
N GLU A 787 -3.69 -32.78 -21.33
CA GLU A 787 -2.31 -32.69 -20.82
C GLU A 787 -2.01 -31.28 -20.25
N TYR A 788 -2.46 -30.24 -20.95
CA TYR A 788 -2.40 -28.85 -20.48
C TYR A 788 -3.08 -28.67 -19.11
N ARG A 789 -4.33 -29.11 -18.98
CA ARG A 789 -5.09 -29.02 -17.71
C ARG A 789 -4.40 -29.80 -16.59
N ASN A 790 -4.05 -31.06 -16.85
CA ASN A 790 -3.35 -31.89 -15.86
C ASN A 790 -2.05 -31.22 -15.39
N TRP A 791 -1.31 -30.58 -16.30
CA TRP A 791 -0.12 -29.83 -15.93
C TRP A 791 -0.48 -28.62 -15.06
N HIS A 792 -1.41 -27.76 -15.48
CA HIS A 792 -1.81 -26.58 -14.70
C HIS A 792 -2.40 -26.93 -13.32
N ASP A 793 -3.16 -28.01 -13.21
CA ASP A 793 -3.72 -28.51 -11.95
C ASP A 793 -2.62 -28.91 -10.97
N VAL A 794 -1.60 -29.60 -11.46
CA VAL A 794 -0.43 -29.99 -10.65
C VAL A 794 0.37 -28.76 -10.21
N GLN A 795 0.48 -27.76 -11.08
CA GLN A 795 1.17 -26.50 -10.78
C GLN A 795 0.42 -25.70 -9.70
N GLU A 796 -0.90 -25.56 -9.83
CA GLU A 796 -1.76 -24.91 -8.84
C GLU A 796 -1.76 -25.67 -7.51
N PHE A 797 -1.87 -27.00 -7.56
CA PHE A 797 -1.79 -27.85 -6.37
C PHE A 797 -0.47 -27.63 -5.64
N ALA A 798 0.66 -27.73 -6.34
CA ALA A 798 1.98 -27.54 -5.74
C ALA A 798 2.13 -26.11 -5.18
N ARG A 799 1.63 -25.08 -5.87
CA ARG A 799 1.64 -23.71 -5.37
C ARG A 799 0.88 -23.54 -4.07
N ARG A 800 -0.36 -24.04 -4.04
CA ARG A 800 -1.24 -23.96 -2.85
C ARG A 800 -0.69 -24.79 -1.70
N TYR A 801 -0.18 -25.98 -1.99
CA TYR A 801 0.33 -26.92 -1.01
C TYR A 801 1.63 -26.43 -0.35
N LEU A 802 2.51 -25.79 -1.14
CA LEU A 802 3.80 -25.28 -0.69
C LEU A 802 3.75 -23.80 -0.30
N ASP A 803 2.59 -23.15 -0.43
CA ASP A 803 2.36 -21.73 -0.14
C ASP A 803 3.40 -20.83 -0.86
N THR A 804 3.46 -21.02 -2.18
CA THR A 804 4.42 -20.41 -3.09
C THR A 804 3.75 -19.81 -4.32
N ASP A 805 4.39 -18.82 -4.94
CA ASP A 805 3.99 -18.31 -6.25
C ASP A 805 4.51 -19.19 -7.41
N ALA A 806 4.20 -18.79 -8.66
CA ALA A 806 4.55 -19.52 -9.87
C ALA A 806 6.06 -19.67 -10.12
N ASP A 807 6.86 -18.79 -9.51
CA ASP A 807 8.30 -18.79 -9.63
C ASP A 807 8.97 -19.55 -8.46
N GLY A 808 8.18 -20.16 -7.58
CA GLY A 808 8.69 -20.97 -6.47
C GLY A 808 9.12 -20.16 -5.25
N TRP A 809 8.70 -18.88 -5.13
CA TRP A 809 9.02 -18.06 -3.97
C TRP A 809 8.22 -18.47 -2.74
N ILE A 810 8.94 -19.04 -1.78
CA ILE A 810 8.44 -19.35 -0.45
C ILE A 810 8.48 -18.09 0.40
N SER A 811 7.36 -17.72 1.01
CA SER A 811 7.32 -16.62 1.98
C SER A 811 8.39 -16.83 3.07
N PRO A 812 9.22 -15.82 3.39
CA PRO A 812 10.25 -15.95 4.42
C PRO A 812 9.71 -16.23 5.84
N GLU A 813 8.40 -16.09 6.05
CA GLU A 813 7.64 -16.52 7.24
C GLU A 813 7.58 -18.05 7.41
N LEU A 814 7.79 -18.81 6.34
CA LEU A 814 7.73 -20.26 6.30
C LEU A 814 9.14 -20.82 6.52
N ASP A 815 9.23 -21.91 7.27
CA ASP A 815 10.49 -22.63 7.40
C ASP A 815 10.85 -23.23 6.03
N PHE A 816 11.82 -22.63 5.35
CA PHE A 816 12.24 -23.06 4.02
C PHE A 816 12.74 -24.51 4.00
N ALA A 817 13.40 -24.98 5.07
CA ALA A 817 13.83 -26.38 5.16
C ALA A 817 12.63 -27.32 5.34
N GLU A 818 11.62 -26.89 6.09
CA GLU A 818 10.34 -27.59 6.23
C GLU A 818 9.57 -27.63 4.90
N ILE A 819 9.51 -26.51 4.17
CA ILE A 819 8.84 -26.44 2.86
C ILE A 819 9.60 -27.24 1.80
N GLN A 820 10.94 -27.24 1.82
CA GLN A 820 11.76 -28.14 1.00
C GLN A 820 11.49 -29.60 1.34
N GLN A 821 11.38 -29.93 2.64
CA GLN A 821 11.03 -31.29 3.07
C GLN A 821 9.61 -31.68 2.63
N ARG A 822 8.64 -30.78 2.77
CA ARG A 822 7.25 -30.96 2.30
C ARG A 822 7.21 -31.11 0.78
N ASN A 823 8.02 -30.35 0.05
CA ASN A 823 8.16 -30.47 -1.40
C ASN A 823 8.73 -31.83 -1.81
N ARG A 824 9.81 -32.30 -1.16
CA ARG A 824 10.34 -33.66 -1.38
C ARG A 824 9.29 -34.73 -1.10
N ALA A 825 8.59 -34.64 0.01
CA ALA A 825 7.53 -35.58 0.38
C ALA A 825 6.34 -35.54 -0.60
N ALA A 826 5.97 -34.35 -1.08
CA ALA A 826 4.90 -34.16 -2.06
C ALA A 826 5.29 -34.74 -3.43
N ILE A 827 6.53 -34.51 -3.88
CA ILE A 827 7.09 -35.11 -5.10
C ILE A 827 7.08 -36.63 -4.99
N GLU A 828 7.60 -37.20 -3.91
CA GLU A 828 7.63 -38.66 -3.71
C GLU A 828 6.23 -39.26 -3.74
N ARG A 829 5.27 -38.63 -3.05
CA ARG A 829 3.87 -39.07 -3.04
C ARG A 829 3.22 -38.95 -4.42
N TYR A 830 3.44 -37.83 -5.10
CA TYR A 830 2.91 -37.56 -6.44
C TYR A 830 3.46 -38.55 -7.45
N VAL A 831 4.79 -38.73 -7.52
CA VAL A 831 5.45 -39.70 -8.40
C VAL A 831 5.00 -41.13 -8.08
N LYS A 832 4.84 -41.49 -6.81
CA LYS A 832 4.36 -42.82 -6.41
C LYS A 832 2.92 -43.08 -6.89
N GLU A 833 2.01 -42.13 -6.73
CA GLU A 833 0.63 -42.28 -7.22
C GLU A 833 0.57 -42.26 -8.76
N MET A 834 1.30 -41.35 -9.41
CA MET A 834 1.33 -41.24 -10.87
C MET A 834 2.08 -42.38 -11.56
N SER A 835 3.00 -43.07 -10.87
CA SER A 835 3.71 -44.24 -11.40
C SER A 835 2.79 -45.41 -11.78
N ARG A 836 1.54 -45.40 -11.30
CA ARG A 836 0.48 -46.33 -11.73
C ARG A 836 -0.05 -46.04 -13.13
N HIS A 837 0.21 -44.84 -13.66
CA HIS A 837 -0.39 -44.30 -14.87
C HIS A 837 0.65 -43.83 -15.91
N MET A 838 1.84 -43.41 -15.48
CA MET A 838 2.93 -42.95 -16.35
C MET A 838 4.31 -43.26 -15.76
N PRO A 839 5.40 -43.25 -16.55
CA PRO A 839 6.76 -43.42 -16.06
C PRO A 839 7.10 -42.40 -14.95
N PRO A 840 7.86 -42.80 -13.90
CA PRO A 840 8.26 -41.89 -12.82
C PRO A 840 9.02 -40.64 -13.29
N GLU A 841 9.79 -40.78 -14.37
CA GLU A 841 10.52 -39.66 -14.99
C GLU A 841 9.56 -38.61 -15.56
N GLU A 842 8.51 -39.03 -16.25
CA GLU A 842 7.49 -38.16 -16.85
C GLU A 842 6.63 -37.48 -15.77
N ALA A 843 6.27 -38.22 -14.71
CA ALA A 843 5.59 -37.65 -13.54
C ALA A 843 6.46 -36.56 -12.87
N LEU A 844 7.77 -36.78 -12.78
CA LEU A 844 8.67 -35.78 -12.20
C LEU A 844 8.75 -34.49 -13.05
N GLU A 845 8.59 -34.58 -14.38
CA GLU A 845 8.58 -33.41 -15.27
C GLU A 845 7.33 -32.53 -15.12
N MET A 846 6.23 -33.08 -14.61
CA MET A 846 5.00 -32.33 -14.35
C MET A 846 5.09 -31.47 -13.10
N TRP A 847 5.99 -31.80 -12.16
CA TRP A 847 6.10 -31.07 -10.90
C TRP A 847 6.87 -29.76 -11.06
N PRO A 848 6.31 -28.61 -10.61
CA PRO A 848 6.91 -27.29 -10.82
C PRO A 848 8.26 -27.08 -10.16
N PHE A 849 8.45 -27.61 -8.95
CA PHE A 849 9.54 -27.19 -8.07
C PHE A 849 10.50 -28.34 -7.78
N LEU A 850 11.51 -28.54 -8.63
CA LEU A 850 12.51 -29.59 -8.45
C LEU A 850 13.75 -29.06 -7.73
N GLU A 851 14.52 -29.92 -7.05
CA GLU A 851 15.70 -29.50 -6.27
C GLU A 851 17.00 -29.36 -7.08
N ASN A 852 17.03 -29.81 -8.34
CA ASN A 852 18.25 -29.81 -9.16
C ASN A 852 18.17 -28.82 -10.34
N THR A 853 19.20 -27.96 -10.44
CA THR A 853 19.41 -26.92 -11.46
C THR A 853 19.83 -27.46 -12.84
N GLN A 854 19.28 -28.59 -13.29
CA GLN A 854 19.49 -29.01 -14.68
C GLN A 854 18.44 -28.34 -15.58
N ALA A 855 18.92 -27.39 -16.38
CA ALA A 855 18.27 -26.78 -17.54
C ALA A 855 16.89 -26.13 -17.28
N GLY A 856 16.89 -24.93 -16.67
CA GLY A 856 15.78 -23.97 -16.81
C GLY A 856 14.47 -24.33 -16.08
N ARG A 857 14.51 -25.23 -15.10
CA ARG A 857 13.35 -25.60 -14.28
C ARG A 857 13.26 -24.73 -13.03
N THR A 858 12.03 -24.39 -12.63
CA THR A 858 11.75 -23.61 -11.42
C THR A 858 12.14 -24.43 -10.19
N THR A 859 12.91 -23.84 -9.29
CA THR A 859 13.27 -24.45 -8.00
C THR A 859 12.53 -23.69 -6.90
N LEU A 860 12.28 -24.32 -5.75
CA LEU A 860 11.85 -23.54 -4.60
C LEU A 860 12.95 -22.53 -4.24
N CYS A 861 12.58 -21.27 -4.24
CA CYS A 861 13.44 -20.14 -3.94
C CYS A 861 12.91 -19.45 -2.70
N ARG A 862 13.83 -18.90 -1.91
CA ARG A 862 13.49 -18.18 -0.69
C ARG A 862 13.53 -16.69 -0.92
#